data_AF-A0A382C8M8-F1
#
_entry.id   AF-A0A382C8M8-F1
#
_cell.length_a   1.000
_cell.length_b   1.000
_cell.length_c   1.000
_cell.angle_alpha   90.00
_cell.angle_beta   90.00
_cell.angle_gamma   90.00
#
_symmetry.space_group_name_H-M   'P 1'
#
loop_
_entity.id
_entity.type
_entity.pdbx_description
1 polymer ?
#
loop_
_entity_poly.entity_id
_entity_poly.type
_entity_poly.pdbx_seq_one_letter_code
_entity_poly.pdbx_strand_id
1 'polypeptide(L)'
;PKVSILPIVAPMFLVYWYWVLDEVNGRWSDITTELAQRIFGHVVLAGLVALGVFFISAPYAFLDVGAFMGDLATQANMARSAGLWPFTIQYIDTPAFIYQIQQSSVWGLGLPLGIVAWASIPFTIAVAAFSGTNRRADLFLLAWVVPGFVFLETFEVHFLRYVFPLMPIMIIMGSRMLLWMVTAYRPLQVHLVNRSIDPARFLPGLAIAVVVLVVAATGFYALAFQRVYAEDHPAVTASQWINDNVPPGTAIVSDNHWDEFVPDLYSYNVWQFPVYDADTLDKMNALARELASSEYVVFYSSRPYTSVARDPERFPFSNRYYQGLFNGSLGYELDREFTNYPELLGVSFRDDAISRAGLQRPVALNPIANPVISLDLGYADDNVVGYDHPRVLLFKNSAHLTEGLISIRLKTNPQPQDGRKVGLLLLHDDLMAQQEGGTFSDIVDRDGWTNDVPVLAWLLVVELIYLVALPFTMFIFRPLPDRGIILARIFGLLAVSYVAWITVSLGWMEFSRWAVYLGLAVVAGLSGAALALKWQEITEFVKVRWRLLLLGEVLFLIAFLGFVLLRYANPDLWHPFRGGEKPMELAYLNAVVRSTTLPPFDPWFAGGLLNYYYWGYFVVSSVIRVTGILPTTSFNLAVPMFFALTITGAYSLVYNLTEGV
;
A
#
# COMPACT_ATOMS: atom_id res chain seq x y z
N PRO A 1 0.87 -2.10 -10.55
CA PRO A 1 2.13 -1.47 -10.12
C PRO A 1 2.53 -0.26 -10.99
N LYS A 2 2.81 0.88 -10.35
CA LYS A 2 3.38 2.09 -10.95
C LYS A 2 4.88 1.86 -11.18
N VAL A 3 5.22 0.94 -12.09
CA VAL A 3 6.59 0.44 -12.26
C VAL A 3 7.44 1.46 -12.98
N SER A 4 8.46 1.97 -12.28
CA SER A 4 9.69 2.40 -12.93
C SER A 4 10.83 1.56 -12.42
N ILE A 5 11.62 1.06 -13.36
CA ILE A 5 12.92 0.47 -13.02
C ILE A 5 13.98 1.57 -12.80
N LEU A 6 13.73 2.82 -13.20
CA LEU A 6 14.71 3.91 -13.10
C LEU A 6 15.25 4.15 -11.68
N PRO A 7 14.42 4.12 -10.61
CA PRO A 7 14.91 4.23 -9.23
C PRO A 7 15.87 3.11 -8.83
N ILE A 8 15.89 1.99 -9.57
CA ILE A 8 16.79 0.85 -9.32
C ILE A 8 17.97 0.91 -10.29
N VAL A 9 17.73 1.15 -11.58
CA VAL A 9 18.77 1.18 -12.62
C VAL A 9 19.79 2.27 -12.35
N ALA A 10 19.38 3.48 -11.96
CA ALA A 10 20.32 4.58 -11.75
C ALA A 10 21.30 4.31 -10.58
N PRO A 11 20.84 3.88 -9.39
CA PRO A 11 21.74 3.43 -8.32
C PRO A 11 22.60 2.22 -8.71
N MET A 12 22.02 1.21 -9.38
CA MET A 12 22.76 0.02 -9.81
C MET A 12 23.86 0.37 -10.82
N PHE A 13 23.57 1.26 -11.77
CA PHE A 13 24.56 1.78 -12.71
C PHE A 13 25.73 2.43 -11.97
N LEU A 14 25.45 3.27 -10.97
CA LEU A 14 26.50 3.90 -10.17
C LEU A 14 27.33 2.87 -9.38
N VAL A 15 26.71 1.83 -8.83
CA VAL A 15 27.44 0.77 -8.11
C VAL A 15 28.42 0.07 -9.03
N TYR A 16 27.98 -0.39 -10.21
CA TYR A 16 28.88 -1.03 -11.17
C TYR A 16 29.93 -0.07 -11.71
N TRP A 17 29.55 1.19 -11.94
CA TRP A 17 30.49 2.22 -12.36
C TRP A 17 31.58 2.50 -11.31
N TYR A 18 31.21 2.57 -10.03
CA TYR A 18 32.17 2.73 -8.94
C TYR A 18 33.06 1.50 -8.76
N TRP A 19 32.53 0.29 -8.98
CA TRP A 19 33.35 -0.90 -9.00
C TRP A 19 34.42 -0.86 -10.10
N VAL A 20 34.08 -0.42 -11.31
CA VAL A 20 35.07 -0.19 -12.38
C VAL A 20 36.15 0.79 -11.90
N LEU A 21 35.74 1.91 -11.31
CA LEU A 21 36.68 2.92 -10.83
C LEU A 21 37.57 2.43 -9.68
N ASP A 22 37.06 1.59 -8.78
CA ASP A 22 37.83 1.07 -7.64
C ASP A 22 38.94 0.13 -8.07
N GLU A 23 38.68 -0.72 -9.09
CA GLU A 23 39.68 -1.61 -9.66
C GLU A 23 40.86 -0.85 -10.30
N VAL A 24 40.64 0.38 -10.77
CA VAL A 24 41.68 1.24 -11.36
C VAL A 24 42.14 2.35 -10.42
N ASN A 25 41.80 2.28 -9.12
CA ASN A 25 42.09 3.34 -8.14
C ASN A 25 41.67 4.75 -8.60
N GLY A 26 40.58 4.84 -9.35
CA GLY A 26 40.00 6.08 -9.88
C GLY A 26 40.68 6.67 -11.12
N ARG A 27 41.71 6.01 -11.68
CA ARG A 27 42.40 6.49 -12.89
C ARG A 27 41.70 6.04 -14.16
N TRP A 28 41.00 6.98 -14.82
CA TRP A 28 40.21 6.72 -16.02
C TRP A 28 41.04 6.18 -17.21
N SER A 29 42.30 6.60 -17.31
CA SER A 29 43.24 6.12 -18.33
C SER A 29 43.55 4.63 -18.23
N ASP A 30 43.37 4.06 -17.04
CA ASP A 30 43.76 2.68 -16.72
C ASP A 30 42.58 1.71 -16.92
N ILE A 31 41.41 2.20 -17.35
CA ILE A 31 40.25 1.38 -17.67
C ILE A 31 40.53 0.62 -18.97
N THR A 32 40.85 -0.67 -18.84
CA THR A 32 41.05 -1.56 -19.98
C THR A 32 39.72 -2.12 -20.51
N THR A 33 39.70 -2.51 -21.78
CA THR A 33 38.58 -3.22 -22.39
C THR A 33 38.28 -4.53 -21.67
N GLU A 34 39.31 -5.23 -21.19
CA GLU A 34 39.19 -6.48 -20.44
C GLU A 34 38.48 -6.29 -19.10
N LEU A 35 38.83 -5.24 -18.34
CA LEU A 35 38.16 -4.90 -17.09
C LEU A 35 36.69 -4.56 -17.33
N ALA A 36 36.42 -3.72 -18.33
CA ALA A 36 35.05 -3.34 -18.70
C ALA A 36 34.22 -4.57 -19.11
N GLN A 37 34.78 -5.48 -19.90
CA GLN A 37 34.13 -6.74 -20.28
C GLN A 37 33.86 -7.65 -19.08
N ARG A 38 34.81 -7.76 -18.14
CA ARG A 38 34.63 -8.55 -16.90
C ARG A 38 33.45 -8.05 -16.08
N ILE A 39 33.40 -6.74 -15.81
CA ILE A 39 32.33 -6.14 -15.01
C ILE A 39 30.99 -6.17 -15.76
N PHE A 40 31.00 -5.90 -17.07
CA PHE A 40 29.82 -6.06 -17.91
C PHE A 40 29.29 -7.50 -17.89
N GLY A 41 30.17 -8.50 -17.85
CA GLY A 41 29.79 -9.90 -17.66
C GLY A 41 29.02 -10.14 -16.36
N HIS A 42 29.36 -9.46 -15.27
CA HIS A 42 28.62 -9.53 -14.00
C HIS A 42 27.27 -8.82 -14.09
N VAL A 43 27.18 -7.69 -14.79
CA VAL A 43 25.91 -7.00 -15.05
C VAL A 43 24.97 -7.89 -15.86
N VAL A 44 25.48 -8.52 -16.92
CA VAL A 44 24.72 -9.46 -17.76
C VAL A 44 24.28 -10.66 -16.93
N LEU A 45 25.16 -11.25 -16.14
CA LEU A 45 24.82 -12.35 -15.26
C LEU A 45 23.73 -11.97 -14.26
N ALA A 46 23.84 -10.81 -13.61
CA ALA A 46 22.82 -10.30 -12.70
C ALA A 46 21.48 -10.07 -13.41
N GLY A 47 21.49 -9.52 -14.62
CA GLY A 47 20.31 -9.34 -15.46
C GLY A 47 19.66 -10.66 -15.88
N LEU A 48 20.45 -11.66 -16.26
CA LEU A 48 19.98 -13.01 -16.58
C LEU A 48 19.39 -13.72 -15.36
N VAL A 49 20.03 -13.58 -14.19
CA VAL A 49 19.50 -14.11 -12.93
C VAL A 49 18.17 -13.42 -12.59
N ALA A 50 18.09 -12.10 -12.68
CA ALA A 50 16.85 -11.35 -12.43
C ALA A 50 15.74 -11.76 -13.40
N LEU A 51 16.05 -11.92 -14.69
CA LEU A 51 15.09 -12.40 -15.69
C LEU A 51 14.64 -13.83 -15.41
N GLY A 52 15.56 -14.72 -15.02
CA GLY A 52 15.25 -16.09 -14.62
C GLY A 52 14.34 -16.14 -13.39
N VAL A 53 14.65 -15.32 -12.37
CA VAL A 53 13.80 -15.18 -11.18
C VAL A 53 12.43 -14.63 -11.56
N PHE A 54 12.34 -13.63 -12.45
CA PHE A 54 11.07 -13.09 -12.92
C PHE A 54 10.26 -14.12 -13.70
N PHE A 55 10.91 -14.89 -14.58
CA PHE A 55 10.28 -16.00 -15.30
C PHE A 55 9.71 -17.07 -14.37
N ILE A 56 10.46 -17.43 -13.32
CA ILE A 56 10.01 -18.43 -12.33
C ILE A 56 8.95 -17.84 -11.38
N SER A 57 9.04 -16.59 -10.98
CA SER A 57 8.11 -16.01 -10.00
C SER A 57 6.82 -15.44 -10.62
N ALA A 58 6.86 -15.05 -11.89
CA ALA A 58 5.74 -14.49 -12.64
C ALA A 58 5.62 -15.13 -14.05
N PRO A 59 5.49 -16.46 -14.15
CA PRO A 59 5.43 -17.17 -15.43
C PRO A 59 4.26 -16.73 -16.31
N TYR A 60 3.13 -16.30 -15.74
CA TYR A 60 2.00 -15.76 -16.51
C TYR A 60 2.35 -14.50 -17.30
N ALA A 61 3.36 -13.73 -16.87
CA ALA A 61 3.86 -12.62 -17.66
C ALA A 61 4.42 -13.06 -19.03
N PHE A 62 4.78 -14.34 -19.17
CA PHE A 62 5.31 -14.97 -20.38
C PHE A 62 4.30 -15.91 -21.05
N LEU A 63 3.49 -16.64 -20.28
CA LEU A 63 2.47 -17.54 -20.83
C LEU A 63 1.30 -16.76 -21.45
N ASP A 64 0.94 -15.62 -20.87
CA ASP A 64 -0.06 -14.69 -21.40
C ASP A 64 0.49 -13.26 -21.41
N VAL A 65 1.49 -13.04 -22.29
CA VAL A 65 2.12 -11.72 -22.48
C VAL A 65 1.07 -10.67 -22.87
N GLY A 66 0.02 -11.06 -23.58
CA GLY A 66 -1.06 -10.17 -24.02
C GLY A 66 -1.82 -9.58 -22.83
N ALA A 67 -2.32 -10.43 -21.93
CA ALA A 67 -2.98 -10.01 -20.70
C ALA A 67 -2.02 -9.22 -19.80
N PHE A 68 -0.80 -9.69 -19.59
CA PHE A 68 0.19 -9.00 -18.75
C PHE A 68 0.49 -7.57 -19.25
N MET A 69 0.71 -7.40 -20.56
CA MET A 69 0.94 -6.07 -21.14
C MET A 69 -0.32 -5.21 -21.10
N GLY A 70 -1.50 -5.80 -21.29
CA GLY A 70 -2.80 -5.12 -21.17
C GLY A 70 -3.06 -4.61 -19.74
N ASP A 71 -2.76 -5.42 -18.73
CA ASP A 71 -2.87 -5.07 -17.32
C ASP A 71 -1.87 -3.98 -16.95
N LEU A 72 -0.61 -4.10 -17.40
CA LEU A 72 0.40 -3.07 -17.19
C LEU A 72 -0.01 -1.74 -17.83
N ALA A 73 -0.55 -1.77 -19.05
CA ALA A 73 -1.07 -0.60 -19.74
C ALA A 73 -2.26 0.02 -18.99
N THR A 74 -3.18 -0.80 -18.48
CA THR A 74 -4.33 -0.34 -17.69
C THR A 74 -3.90 0.32 -16.39
N GLN A 75 -2.93 -0.27 -15.68
CA GLN A 75 -2.35 0.29 -14.46
C GLN A 75 -1.57 1.59 -14.72
N ALA A 76 -0.85 1.66 -15.84
CA ALA A 76 -0.18 2.89 -16.27
C ALA A 76 -1.20 3.97 -16.64
N ASN A 77 -2.30 3.61 -17.33
CA ASN A 77 -3.39 4.52 -17.66
C ASN A 77 -4.07 5.05 -16.39
N MET A 78 -4.26 4.20 -15.38
CA MET A 78 -4.73 4.61 -14.05
C MET A 78 -3.85 5.63 -13.37
N ALA A 79 -2.53 5.54 -13.56
CA ALA A 79 -1.60 6.52 -13.02
C ALA A 79 -1.58 7.82 -13.85
N ARG A 80 -1.74 7.72 -15.17
CA ARG A 80 -1.60 8.83 -16.13
C ARG A 80 -2.88 9.59 -16.42
N SER A 81 -4.05 9.08 -16.07
CA SER A 81 -5.33 9.72 -16.36
C SER A 81 -6.11 9.92 -15.05
N ALA A 82 -5.92 11.09 -14.45
CA ALA A 82 -6.72 11.52 -13.32
C ALA A 82 -8.20 11.59 -13.70
N GLY A 83 -9.09 11.34 -12.74
CA GLY A 83 -10.54 11.35 -12.95
C GLY A 83 -11.15 10.06 -13.51
N LEU A 84 -10.38 9.10 -14.03
CA LEU A 84 -10.98 7.86 -14.56
C LEU A 84 -11.62 7.00 -13.46
N TRP A 85 -11.05 6.99 -12.25
CA TRP A 85 -11.60 6.33 -11.06
C TRP A 85 -12.00 7.36 -10.00
N PRO A 86 -13.01 7.08 -9.14
CA PRO A 86 -13.48 8.03 -8.13
C PRO A 86 -12.37 8.64 -7.27
N PHE A 87 -11.44 7.83 -6.76
CA PHE A 87 -10.34 8.29 -5.91
C PHE A 87 -9.27 9.14 -6.63
N THR A 88 -9.24 9.15 -7.97
CA THR A 88 -8.26 9.93 -8.75
C THR A 88 -8.79 11.29 -9.18
N ILE A 89 -10.08 11.59 -8.99
CA ILE A 89 -10.69 12.87 -9.37
C ILE A 89 -10.02 14.06 -8.66
N GLN A 90 -9.55 13.87 -7.42
CA GLN A 90 -8.86 14.91 -6.66
C GLN A 90 -7.59 15.46 -7.36
N TYR A 91 -7.00 14.69 -8.28
CA TYR A 91 -5.77 15.04 -8.99
C TYR A 91 -6.00 15.70 -10.36
N ILE A 92 -7.24 15.87 -10.81
CA ILE A 92 -7.53 16.62 -12.04
C ILE A 92 -6.95 18.03 -11.90
N ASP A 93 -6.24 18.51 -12.92
CA ASP A 93 -5.61 19.84 -13.01
C ASP A 93 -4.63 20.20 -11.88
N THR A 94 -4.01 19.21 -11.22
CA THR A 94 -2.94 19.51 -10.26
C THR A 94 -1.63 19.82 -10.96
N PRO A 95 -0.88 20.85 -10.55
CA PRO A 95 0.38 21.22 -11.18
C PRO A 95 1.48 20.20 -10.87
N ALA A 96 2.08 19.61 -11.92
CA ALA A 96 3.23 18.73 -11.79
C ALA A 96 4.37 19.38 -10.99
N PHE A 97 5.11 18.56 -10.25
CA PHE A 97 6.15 18.89 -9.28
C PHE A 97 5.67 19.67 -8.06
N ILE A 98 4.98 20.79 -8.27
CA ILE A 98 4.54 21.71 -7.22
C ILE A 98 3.59 20.98 -6.27
N TYR A 99 2.65 20.21 -6.80
CA TYR A 99 1.65 19.52 -6.01
C TYR A 99 2.27 18.57 -4.98
N GLN A 100 3.15 17.66 -5.43
CA GLN A 100 3.78 16.68 -4.55
C GLN A 100 4.76 17.33 -3.58
N ILE A 101 5.49 18.37 -3.99
CA ILE A 101 6.35 19.15 -3.10
C ILE A 101 5.51 19.78 -1.98
N GLN A 102 4.36 20.38 -2.32
CA GLN A 102 3.46 20.99 -1.35
C GLN A 102 2.87 19.93 -0.40
N GLN A 103 2.26 18.86 -0.92
CA GLN A 103 1.63 17.82 -0.09
C GLN A 103 2.64 17.14 0.84
N SER A 104 3.83 16.80 0.34
CA SER A 104 4.89 16.21 1.16
C SER A 104 5.47 17.17 2.20
N SER A 105 5.63 18.44 1.86
CA SER A 105 6.20 19.42 2.79
C SER A 105 5.21 19.84 3.87
N VAL A 106 3.97 20.10 3.49
CA VAL A 106 2.95 20.64 4.39
C VAL A 106 2.38 19.52 5.26
N TRP A 107 1.89 18.46 4.63
CA TRP A 107 1.10 17.42 5.29
C TRP A 107 1.90 16.19 5.67
N GLY A 108 2.91 15.81 4.88
CA GLY A 108 3.75 14.65 5.14
C GLY A 108 4.81 14.86 6.23
N LEU A 109 5.63 15.92 6.09
CA LEU A 109 6.79 16.17 6.95
C LEU A 109 6.62 17.35 7.92
N GLY A 110 5.61 18.19 7.70
CA GLY A 110 5.50 19.51 8.33
C GLY A 110 6.49 20.52 7.74
N LEU A 111 6.10 21.80 7.69
CA LEU A 111 6.78 22.83 6.90
C LEU A 111 8.31 22.91 7.10
N PRO A 112 8.87 22.96 8.33
CA PRO A 112 10.31 23.13 8.50
C PRO A 112 11.13 21.93 7.97
N LEU A 113 10.69 20.71 8.27
CA LEU A 113 11.36 19.50 7.78
C LEU A 113 11.12 19.30 6.28
N GLY A 114 9.91 19.60 5.80
CA GLY A 114 9.56 19.59 4.38
C GLY A 114 10.47 20.49 3.54
N ILE A 115 10.64 21.75 3.97
CA ILE A 115 11.56 22.71 3.32
C ILE A 115 12.99 22.17 3.33
N VAL A 116 13.47 21.67 4.48
CA VAL A 116 14.82 21.09 4.59
C VAL A 116 15.00 19.90 3.66
N ALA A 117 14.02 18.99 3.59
CA ALA A 117 14.07 17.79 2.78
C ALA A 117 14.16 18.14 1.28
N TRP A 118 13.33 19.07 0.78
CA TRP A 118 13.37 19.50 -0.61
C TRP A 118 14.60 20.37 -0.94
N ALA A 119 14.99 21.29 -0.05
CA ALA A 119 16.19 22.11 -0.23
C ALA A 119 17.48 21.28 -0.21
N SER A 120 17.48 20.12 0.46
CA SER A 120 18.63 19.22 0.50
C SER A 120 19.01 18.64 -0.86
N ILE A 121 18.09 18.56 -1.83
CA ILE A 121 18.35 18.03 -3.17
C ILE A 121 19.30 18.95 -3.95
N PRO A 122 18.95 20.24 -4.23
CA PRO A 122 19.86 21.15 -4.91
C PRO A 122 21.14 21.40 -4.11
N PHE A 123 21.07 21.40 -2.76
CA PHE A 123 22.26 21.47 -1.91
C PHE A 123 23.21 20.28 -2.15
N THR A 124 22.71 19.05 -2.11
CA THR A 124 23.52 17.85 -2.33
C THR A 124 24.09 17.80 -3.74
N ILE A 125 23.34 18.27 -4.76
CA ILE A 125 23.83 18.44 -6.13
C ILE A 125 25.02 19.41 -6.16
N ALA A 126 24.89 20.58 -5.52
CA ALA A 126 25.97 21.56 -5.46
C ALA A 126 27.21 21.00 -4.73
N VAL A 127 27.02 20.35 -3.57
CA VAL A 127 28.13 19.75 -2.83
C VAL A 127 28.82 18.65 -3.64
N ALA A 128 28.08 17.80 -4.33
CA ALA A 128 28.66 16.77 -5.19
C ALA A 128 29.46 17.37 -6.36
N ALA A 129 28.99 18.48 -6.94
CA ALA A 129 29.68 19.18 -8.01
C ALA A 129 30.99 19.83 -7.53
N PHE A 130 30.97 20.53 -6.39
CA PHE A 130 32.10 21.34 -5.91
C PHE A 130 33.05 20.61 -4.95
N SER A 131 32.62 19.52 -4.29
CA SER A 131 33.43 18.74 -3.34
C SER A 131 33.56 17.28 -3.76
N GLY A 132 34.79 16.76 -3.71
CA GLY A 132 35.06 15.34 -4.01
C GLY A 132 34.88 14.40 -2.82
N THR A 133 34.86 14.93 -1.59
CA THR A 133 35.04 14.15 -0.34
C THR A 133 34.01 13.03 -0.19
N ASN A 134 32.73 13.31 -0.44
CA ASN A 134 31.63 12.35 -0.32
C ASN A 134 30.86 12.18 -1.63
N ARG A 135 31.46 12.56 -2.76
CA ARG A 135 30.77 12.66 -4.06
C ARG A 135 30.06 11.36 -4.45
N ARG A 136 30.66 10.20 -4.17
CA ARG A 136 30.06 8.90 -4.48
C ARG A 136 28.77 8.64 -3.70
N ALA A 137 28.77 8.92 -2.40
CA ALA A 137 27.59 8.79 -1.55
C ALA A 137 26.51 9.79 -1.98
N ASP A 138 26.88 11.04 -2.28
CA ASP A 138 25.94 12.07 -2.73
C ASP A 138 25.24 11.69 -4.03
N LEU A 139 26.02 11.27 -5.03
CA LEU A 139 25.48 10.84 -6.31
C LEU A 139 24.61 9.58 -6.17
N PHE A 140 24.96 8.66 -5.26
CA PHE A 140 24.14 7.48 -4.99
C PHE A 140 22.77 7.85 -4.41
N LEU A 141 22.72 8.73 -3.38
CA LEU A 141 21.46 9.20 -2.81
C LEU A 141 20.63 9.99 -3.85
N LEU A 142 21.28 10.84 -4.65
CA LEU A 142 20.62 11.59 -5.72
C LEU A 142 20.08 10.68 -6.83
N ALA A 143 20.79 9.61 -7.19
CA ALA A 143 20.35 8.65 -8.19
C ALA A 143 19.12 7.86 -7.75
N TRP A 144 18.88 7.74 -6.44
CA TRP A 144 17.63 7.19 -5.92
C TRP A 144 16.49 8.22 -5.97
N VAL A 145 16.74 9.44 -5.45
CA VAL A 145 15.68 10.46 -5.26
C VAL A 145 15.28 11.13 -6.57
N VAL A 146 16.23 11.64 -7.36
CA VAL A 146 15.94 12.51 -8.51
C VAL A 146 15.24 11.75 -9.64
N PRO A 147 15.76 10.62 -10.16
CA PRO A 147 15.07 9.86 -11.20
C PRO A 147 13.73 9.31 -10.73
N GLY A 148 13.63 8.91 -9.46
CA GLY A 148 12.37 8.43 -8.87
C GLY A 148 11.32 9.52 -8.84
N PHE A 149 11.66 10.71 -8.34
CA PHE A 149 10.73 11.82 -8.30
C PHE A 149 10.32 12.29 -9.71
N VAL A 150 11.28 12.46 -10.63
CA VAL A 150 10.98 12.83 -12.03
C VAL A 150 10.05 11.83 -12.69
N PHE A 151 10.24 10.52 -12.45
CA PHE A 151 9.34 9.50 -12.95
C PHE A 151 7.92 9.62 -12.34
N LEU A 152 7.81 9.83 -11.03
CA LEU A 152 6.52 9.99 -10.38
C LEU A 152 5.73 11.18 -10.93
N GLU A 153 6.43 12.24 -11.36
CA GLU A 153 5.84 13.42 -11.99
C GLU A 153 5.43 13.23 -13.45
N THR A 154 5.68 12.05 -14.03
CA THR A 154 5.09 11.67 -15.33
C THR A 154 3.63 11.19 -15.21
N PHE A 155 3.13 11.05 -13.99
CA PHE A 155 1.76 10.64 -13.69
C PHE A 155 0.92 11.83 -13.27
N GLU A 156 -0.35 11.86 -13.68
CA GLU A 156 -1.34 12.80 -13.16
C GLU A 156 -1.80 12.43 -11.74
N VAL A 157 -1.69 11.15 -11.34
CA VAL A 157 -2.12 10.70 -10.01
C VAL A 157 -0.98 10.80 -8.99
N HIS A 158 -1.11 11.76 -8.07
CA HIS A 158 -0.06 12.21 -7.15
C HIS A 158 -0.24 11.80 -5.69
N PHE A 159 -0.65 10.55 -5.40
CA PHE A 159 -0.76 10.10 -4.01
C PHE A 159 0.55 10.25 -3.25
N LEU A 160 0.48 10.86 -2.05
CA LEU A 160 1.63 11.11 -1.19
C LEU A 160 2.45 9.84 -0.87
N ARG A 161 1.78 8.68 -0.77
CA ARG A 161 2.42 7.37 -0.56
C ARG A 161 3.44 7.00 -1.63
N TYR A 162 3.42 7.61 -2.82
CA TYR A 162 4.45 7.37 -3.84
C TYR A 162 5.75 8.13 -3.56
N VAL A 163 5.68 9.29 -2.90
CA VAL A 163 6.88 10.05 -2.47
C VAL A 163 7.42 9.49 -1.14
N PHE A 164 6.58 8.82 -0.36
CA PHE A 164 6.95 8.27 0.95
C PHE A 164 8.26 7.47 0.97
N PRO A 165 8.55 6.57 0.00
CA PRO A 165 9.85 5.87 -0.06
C PRO A 165 11.07 6.77 -0.29
N LEU A 166 10.89 7.98 -0.83
CA LEU A 166 11.96 8.96 -1.05
C LEU A 166 12.24 9.80 0.19
N MET A 167 11.24 10.01 1.06
CA MET A 167 11.34 10.89 2.21
C MET A 167 12.46 10.53 3.19
N PRO A 168 12.69 9.25 3.61
CA PRO A 168 13.80 8.92 4.50
C PRO A 168 15.17 9.34 3.95
N ILE A 169 15.37 9.17 2.64
CA ILE A 169 16.62 9.53 1.96
C ILE A 169 16.77 11.04 1.88
N MET A 170 15.69 11.77 1.58
CA MET A 170 15.67 13.23 1.63
C MET A 170 15.94 13.77 3.04
N ILE A 171 15.44 13.11 4.09
CA ILE A 171 15.73 13.46 5.49
C ILE A 171 17.20 13.21 5.83
N ILE A 172 17.81 12.13 5.34
CA ILE A 172 19.26 11.89 5.50
C ILE A 172 20.07 12.99 4.83
N MET A 173 19.72 13.35 3.58
CA MET A 173 20.35 14.46 2.85
C MET A 173 20.14 15.80 3.59
N GLY A 174 18.94 16.06 4.10
CA GLY A 174 18.60 17.25 4.88
C GLY A 174 19.36 17.32 6.19
N SER A 175 19.50 16.21 6.91
CA SER A 175 20.28 16.10 8.13
C SER A 175 21.75 16.43 7.88
N ARG A 176 22.32 15.92 6.77
CA ARG A 176 23.67 16.28 6.35
C ARG A 176 23.79 17.76 6.00
N MET A 177 22.84 18.33 5.28
CA MET A 177 22.82 19.77 4.95
C MET A 177 22.85 20.62 6.23
N LEU A 178 22.01 20.29 7.21
CA LEU A 178 21.95 20.97 8.49
C LEU A 178 23.26 20.83 9.29
N LEU A 179 23.86 19.63 9.34
CA LEU A 179 25.16 19.42 9.99
C LEU A 179 26.29 20.15 9.27
N TRP A 180 26.23 20.23 7.94
CA TRP A 180 27.17 21.02 7.14
C TRP A 180 27.06 22.50 7.48
N MET A 181 25.85 23.05 7.63
CA MET A 181 25.65 24.44 8.09
C MET A 181 26.26 24.72 9.46
N VAL A 182 26.32 23.73 10.36
CA VAL A 182 26.98 23.90 11.67
C VAL A 182 28.50 23.79 11.56
N THR A 183 29.01 22.88 10.73
CA THR A 183 30.45 22.54 10.67
C THR A 183 31.26 23.39 9.69
N ALA A 184 30.67 23.84 8.60
CA ALA A 184 31.31 24.70 7.59
C ALA A 184 31.78 26.05 8.17
N TYR A 185 31.24 26.45 9.32
CA TYR A 185 31.54 27.72 9.99
C TYR A 185 32.53 27.61 11.17
N ARG A 186 33.25 26.48 11.33
CA ARG A 186 34.37 26.47 12.28
C ARG A 186 35.41 27.51 11.85
N PRO A 187 35.71 28.53 12.67
CA PRO A 187 36.63 29.58 12.27
C PRO A 187 38.01 28.99 12.05
N LEU A 188 38.59 29.23 10.87
CA LEU A 188 40.02 29.12 10.65
C LEU A 188 40.74 29.86 11.79
N GLN A 189 41.67 29.19 12.46
CA GLN A 189 42.51 29.75 13.53
C GLN A 189 43.46 30.83 12.99
N VAL A 190 42.93 31.97 12.57
CA VAL A 190 43.73 33.16 12.24
C VAL A 190 43.26 34.29 13.14
N HIS A 191 43.93 34.42 14.28
CA HIS A 191 43.86 35.59 15.15
C HIS A 191 44.44 36.78 14.37
N LEU A 192 43.61 37.60 13.74
CA LEU A 192 43.96 38.99 13.40
C LEU A 192 42.68 39.78 13.06
N VAL A 193 42.55 40.91 13.77
CA VAL A 193 41.63 42.05 13.55
C VAL A 193 40.42 42.15 14.50
N ASN A 194 40.23 43.41 14.93
CA ASN A 194 39.50 43.95 16.07
C ASN A 194 37.97 43.81 16.00
N ARG A 195 37.37 43.69 17.20
CA ARG A 195 35.92 43.65 17.45
C ARG A 195 35.23 44.97 17.09
N SER A 196 34.14 44.89 16.34
CA SER A 196 32.82 45.50 16.62
C SER A 196 31.85 45.05 15.53
N ILE A 197 31.01 44.04 15.82
CA ILE A 197 30.06 43.38 14.89
C ILE A 197 30.75 42.49 13.85
N ASP A 198 31.18 41.31 14.29
CA ASP A 198 31.73 40.29 13.41
C ASP A 198 30.62 39.24 13.10
N PRO A 199 30.04 39.22 11.89
CA PRO A 199 28.99 38.26 11.52
C PRO A 199 29.46 36.81 11.71
N ALA A 200 30.77 36.54 11.67
CA ALA A 200 31.37 35.22 11.89
C ALA A 200 31.03 34.57 13.25
N ARG A 201 30.64 35.35 14.28
CA ARG A 201 30.22 34.81 15.59
C ARG A 201 28.74 34.48 15.71
N PHE A 202 27.87 35.09 14.90
CA PHE A 202 26.42 34.90 14.96
C PHE A 202 25.92 33.74 14.10
N LEU A 203 26.64 33.40 13.02
CA LEU A 203 26.20 32.36 12.07
C LEU A 203 26.18 30.92 12.63
N PRO A 204 27.12 30.45 13.48
CA PRO A 204 27.02 29.12 14.07
C PRO A 204 25.83 28.98 15.04
N GLY A 205 25.55 30.03 15.81
CA GLY A 205 24.38 30.09 16.69
C GLY A 205 23.08 30.04 15.89
N LEU A 206 23.03 30.72 14.74
CA LEU A 206 21.90 30.65 13.82
C LEU A 206 21.73 29.24 13.22
N ALA A 207 22.80 28.58 12.79
CA ALA A 207 22.73 27.21 12.26
C ALA A 207 22.23 26.21 13.31
N ILE A 208 22.71 26.30 14.55
CA ILE A 208 22.22 25.50 15.66
C ILE A 208 20.74 25.84 15.95
N ALA A 209 20.37 27.12 15.94
CA ALA A 209 18.98 27.53 16.12
C ALA A 209 18.05 26.96 15.02
N VAL A 210 18.50 26.91 13.76
CA VAL A 210 17.76 26.27 12.67
C VAL A 210 17.59 24.77 12.92
N VAL A 211 18.64 24.06 13.33
CA VAL A 211 18.56 22.63 13.68
C VAL A 211 17.54 22.41 14.80
N VAL A 212 17.65 23.18 15.89
CA VAL A 212 16.74 23.09 17.03
C VAL A 212 15.31 23.40 16.61
N LEU A 213 15.10 24.44 15.78
CA LEU A 213 13.78 24.79 15.26
C LEU A 213 13.19 23.66 14.42
N VAL A 214 13.95 23.08 13.49
CA VAL A 214 13.46 21.99 12.62
C VAL A 214 13.08 20.78 13.47
N VAL A 215 13.93 20.37 14.42
CA VAL A 215 13.66 19.22 15.30
C VAL A 215 12.46 19.50 16.21
N ALA A 216 12.42 20.66 16.86
CA ALA A 216 11.33 21.04 17.76
C ALA A 216 10.00 21.18 17.02
N ALA A 217 9.99 21.81 15.85
CA ALA A 217 8.79 21.95 15.04
C ALA A 217 8.30 20.61 14.47
N THR A 218 9.22 19.72 14.10
CA THR A 218 8.86 18.34 13.68
C THR A 218 8.21 17.59 14.84
N GLY A 219 8.80 17.66 16.04
CA GLY A 219 8.22 17.06 17.24
C GLY A 219 6.85 17.65 17.59
N PHE A 220 6.71 18.97 17.51
CA PHE A 220 5.45 19.67 17.74
C PHE A 220 4.37 19.25 16.74
N TYR A 221 4.71 19.21 15.45
CA TYR A 221 3.81 18.79 14.38
C TYR A 221 3.37 17.32 14.54
N ALA A 222 4.32 16.41 14.80
CA ALA A 222 4.03 15.00 15.02
C ALA A 222 3.11 14.78 16.24
N LEU A 223 3.38 15.46 17.35
CA LEU A 223 2.55 15.38 18.55
C LEU A 223 1.14 15.98 18.34
N ALA A 224 1.02 17.05 17.55
CA ALA A 224 -0.28 17.62 17.18
C ALA A 224 -1.13 16.64 16.36
N PHE A 225 -0.51 15.95 15.38
CA PHE A 225 -1.18 14.89 14.61
C PHE A 225 -1.54 13.69 15.47
N GLN A 226 -0.64 13.27 16.37
CA GLN A 226 -0.93 12.15 17.27
C GLN A 226 -2.10 12.43 18.21
N ARG A 227 -2.33 13.70 18.57
CA ARG A 227 -3.44 14.10 19.44
C ARG A 227 -4.81 13.84 18.81
N VAL A 228 -4.93 13.80 17.48
CA VAL A 228 -6.18 13.42 16.79
C VAL A 228 -6.74 12.11 17.33
N TYR A 229 -5.86 11.13 17.60
CA TYR A 229 -6.23 9.81 18.12
C TYR A 229 -6.52 9.78 19.63
N ALA A 230 -6.34 10.91 20.34
CA ALA A 230 -6.71 11.04 21.74
C ALA A 230 -8.15 11.56 21.92
N GLU A 231 -8.79 12.01 20.83
CA GLU A 231 -10.18 12.48 20.82
C GLU A 231 -11.07 11.46 20.10
N ASP A 232 -12.38 11.51 20.39
CA ASP A 232 -13.34 10.65 19.72
C ASP A 232 -13.44 10.98 18.23
N HIS A 233 -13.50 9.94 17.40
CA HIS A 233 -13.55 10.09 15.95
C HIS A 233 -14.76 10.96 15.53
N PRO A 234 -14.61 11.94 14.62
CA PRO A 234 -15.68 12.88 14.26
C PRO A 234 -17.01 12.22 13.88
N ALA A 235 -16.96 11.11 13.14
CA ALA A 235 -18.15 10.34 12.78
C ALA A 235 -18.87 9.71 13.99
N VAL A 236 -18.11 9.28 15.01
CA VAL A 236 -18.68 8.75 16.26
C VAL A 236 -19.37 9.88 17.02
N THR A 237 -18.70 11.03 17.18
CA THR A 237 -19.28 12.22 17.83
C THR A 237 -20.55 12.70 17.11
N ALA A 238 -20.54 12.68 15.78
CA ALA A 238 -21.73 12.99 14.98
C ALA A 238 -22.87 12.00 15.21
N SER A 239 -22.57 10.70 15.23
CA SER A 239 -23.57 9.66 15.50
C SER A 239 -24.18 9.76 16.89
N GLN A 240 -23.38 10.04 17.92
CA GLN A 240 -23.85 10.25 19.29
C GLN A 240 -24.80 11.44 19.34
N TRP A 241 -24.40 12.57 18.74
CA TRP A 241 -25.25 13.74 18.68
C TRP A 241 -26.58 13.45 17.97
N ILE A 242 -26.56 12.75 16.83
CA ILE A 242 -27.77 12.36 16.09
C ILE A 242 -28.67 11.50 16.98
N ASN A 243 -28.13 10.47 17.64
CA ASN A 243 -28.87 9.58 18.53
C ASN A 243 -29.49 10.29 19.75
N ASP A 244 -28.81 11.31 20.28
CA ASP A 244 -29.29 12.08 21.43
C ASP A 244 -30.35 13.13 21.07
N ASN A 245 -30.37 13.60 19.81
CA ASN A 245 -31.14 14.81 19.42
C ASN A 245 -32.17 14.57 18.31
N VAL A 246 -32.07 13.48 17.54
CA VAL A 246 -32.94 13.18 16.40
C VAL A 246 -33.80 11.96 16.71
N PRO A 247 -35.14 12.05 16.60
CA PRO A 247 -36.03 10.93 16.85
C PRO A 247 -35.71 9.71 15.96
N PRO A 248 -35.75 8.48 16.51
CA PRO A 248 -35.63 7.26 15.71
C PRO A 248 -36.68 7.20 14.59
N GLY A 249 -36.30 6.63 13.45
CA GLY A 249 -37.13 6.53 12.25
C GLY A 249 -37.13 7.77 11.35
N THR A 250 -36.49 8.87 11.77
CA THR A 250 -36.28 10.05 10.91
C THR A 250 -35.52 9.66 9.64
N ALA A 251 -35.95 10.21 8.49
CA ALA A 251 -35.30 10.02 7.21
C ALA A 251 -34.05 10.90 7.08
N ILE A 252 -32.94 10.28 6.67
CA ILE A 252 -31.63 10.90 6.52
C ILE A 252 -31.05 10.53 5.16
N VAL A 253 -30.64 11.53 4.39
CA VAL A 253 -29.83 11.30 3.18
C VAL A 253 -28.35 11.30 3.58
N SER A 254 -27.61 10.26 3.19
CA SER A 254 -26.16 10.25 3.26
C SER A 254 -25.58 10.46 1.87
N ASP A 255 -24.55 11.31 1.70
CA ASP A 255 -23.86 11.43 0.40
C ASP A 255 -22.91 10.28 0.09
N ASN A 256 -22.77 9.36 1.03
CA ASN A 256 -21.74 8.37 0.97
C ASN A 256 -22.30 6.99 0.62
N HIS A 257 -21.81 6.43 -0.49
CA HIS A 257 -22.07 5.06 -0.93
C HIS A 257 -20.75 4.33 -1.31
N TRP A 258 -19.61 5.01 -1.22
CA TRP A 258 -18.32 4.52 -1.72
C TRP A 258 -17.16 4.71 -0.72
N ASP A 259 -17.28 5.64 0.22
CA ASP A 259 -16.37 5.90 1.33
C ASP A 259 -17.03 5.40 2.65
N GLU A 260 -16.45 5.71 3.82
CA GLU A 260 -16.91 5.21 5.13
C GLU A 260 -18.24 5.81 5.63
N PHE A 261 -18.93 5.15 6.57
CA PHE A 261 -20.23 5.60 7.07
C PHE A 261 -20.17 6.28 8.44
N VAL A 262 -21.12 7.19 8.71
CA VAL A 262 -21.41 7.61 10.08
C VAL A 262 -22.00 6.39 10.82
N PRO A 263 -21.36 5.93 11.93
CA PRO A 263 -21.78 4.71 12.62
C PRO A 263 -23.11 4.88 13.35
N ASP A 264 -23.68 3.78 13.84
CA ASP A 264 -24.84 3.76 14.75
C ASP A 264 -26.09 4.51 14.27
N LEU A 265 -26.34 4.52 12.95
CA LEU A 265 -27.54 5.11 12.34
C LEU A 265 -28.64 4.08 11.98
N TYR A 266 -28.56 2.85 12.48
CA TYR A 266 -29.50 1.76 12.15
C TYR A 266 -30.93 1.98 12.64
N SER A 267 -31.15 2.91 13.58
CA SER A 267 -32.47 3.31 14.08
C SER A 267 -33.18 4.33 13.17
N TYR A 268 -32.50 4.81 12.11
CA TYR A 268 -32.98 5.82 11.17
C TYR A 268 -33.27 5.22 9.79
N ASN A 269 -34.06 5.93 8.98
CA ASN A 269 -34.25 5.58 7.58
C ASN A 269 -33.17 6.27 6.74
N VAL A 270 -32.02 5.62 6.58
CA VAL A 270 -30.87 6.19 5.86
C VAL A 270 -30.91 5.78 4.39
N TRP A 271 -30.98 6.75 3.50
CA TRP A 271 -30.80 6.55 2.06
C TRP A 271 -29.44 7.07 1.61
N GLN A 272 -28.70 6.28 0.84
CA GLN A 272 -27.37 6.63 0.36
C GLN A 272 -27.44 7.14 -1.07
N PHE A 273 -26.90 8.33 -1.31
CA PHE A 273 -26.85 8.92 -2.63
C PHE A 273 -25.71 8.30 -3.45
N PRO A 274 -25.99 7.64 -4.60
CA PRO A 274 -24.97 7.01 -5.44
C PRO A 274 -24.21 8.05 -6.28
N VAL A 275 -23.37 8.87 -5.63
CA VAL A 275 -22.68 10.02 -6.25
C VAL A 275 -21.91 9.67 -7.52
N TYR A 276 -21.18 8.55 -7.54
CA TYR A 276 -20.24 8.19 -8.60
C TYR A 276 -20.87 7.40 -9.74
N ASP A 277 -22.13 7.01 -9.60
CA ASP A 277 -22.92 6.45 -10.69
C ASP A 277 -23.17 7.49 -11.76
N ALA A 278 -23.53 7.01 -12.96
CA ALA A 278 -23.85 7.85 -14.10
C ALA A 278 -24.82 8.99 -13.71
N ASP A 279 -24.50 10.21 -14.12
CA ASP A 279 -25.24 11.40 -13.71
C ASP A 279 -26.52 11.55 -14.52
N THR A 280 -27.55 10.78 -14.14
CA THR A 280 -28.82 10.64 -14.87
C THR A 280 -29.96 11.44 -14.24
N LEU A 281 -30.99 11.73 -15.03
CA LEU A 281 -32.22 12.37 -14.52
C LEU A 281 -32.95 11.49 -13.50
N ASP A 282 -32.89 10.17 -13.63
CA ASP A 282 -33.51 9.23 -12.69
C ASP A 282 -32.80 9.27 -11.33
N LYS A 283 -31.47 9.37 -11.33
CA LYS A 283 -30.68 9.61 -10.11
C LYS A 283 -31.12 10.91 -9.43
N MET A 284 -31.34 11.98 -10.21
CA MET A 284 -31.82 13.27 -9.67
C MET A 284 -33.29 13.23 -9.21
N ASN A 285 -34.14 12.42 -9.85
CA ASN A 285 -35.52 12.19 -9.41
C ASN A 285 -35.55 11.54 -8.03
N ALA A 286 -34.75 10.48 -7.87
CA ALA A 286 -34.60 9.79 -6.59
C ALA A 286 -34.08 10.78 -5.53
N LEU A 287 -32.98 11.49 -5.82
CA LEU A 287 -32.43 12.48 -4.89
C LEU A 287 -33.45 13.56 -4.50
N ALA A 288 -34.23 14.10 -5.45
CA ALA A 288 -35.23 15.12 -5.14
C ALA A 288 -36.33 14.61 -4.20
N ARG A 289 -36.76 13.35 -4.36
CA ARG A 289 -37.76 12.70 -3.50
C ARG A 289 -37.22 12.46 -2.09
N GLU A 290 -36.00 11.97 -1.99
CA GLU A 290 -35.36 11.68 -0.71
C GLU A 290 -35.04 12.97 0.05
N LEU A 291 -34.58 14.03 -0.63
CA LEU A 291 -34.41 15.37 -0.03
C LEU A 291 -35.73 16.02 0.40
N ALA A 292 -36.82 15.81 -0.35
CA ALA A 292 -38.11 16.39 0.04
C ALA A 292 -38.69 15.75 1.30
N SER A 293 -38.35 14.48 1.57
CA SER A 293 -38.87 13.69 2.70
C SER A 293 -37.91 13.58 3.88
N SER A 294 -36.63 13.92 3.71
CA SER A 294 -35.61 13.81 4.74
C SER A 294 -35.45 15.09 5.56
N GLU A 295 -35.29 14.91 6.86
CA GLU A 295 -35.04 16.02 7.80
C GLU A 295 -33.56 16.43 7.80
N TYR A 296 -32.66 15.48 7.53
CA TYR A 296 -31.22 15.71 7.57
C TYR A 296 -30.51 15.18 6.33
N VAL A 297 -29.41 15.83 5.98
CA VAL A 297 -28.39 15.34 5.05
C VAL A 297 -27.08 15.25 5.81
N VAL A 298 -26.43 14.09 5.79
CA VAL A 298 -25.17 13.84 6.50
C VAL A 298 -24.06 13.45 5.54
N PHE A 299 -22.91 14.10 5.69
CA PHE A 299 -21.70 13.80 4.94
C PHE A 299 -20.66 13.23 5.88
N TYR A 300 -20.07 12.08 5.52
CA TYR A 300 -19.01 11.49 6.33
C TYR A 300 -17.69 12.25 6.15
N SER A 301 -17.30 12.56 4.93
CA SER A 301 -16.03 13.20 4.60
C SER A 301 -16.17 14.24 3.51
N SER A 302 -15.06 14.90 3.17
CA SER A 302 -15.03 15.84 2.06
C SER A 302 -14.98 15.20 0.68
N ARG A 303 -14.71 13.90 0.59
CA ARG A 303 -14.38 13.22 -0.68
C ARG A 303 -15.50 13.32 -1.73
N PRO A 304 -16.79 13.00 -1.44
CA PRO A 304 -17.81 12.92 -2.47
C PRO A 304 -18.09 14.29 -3.12
N TYR A 305 -18.34 15.31 -2.30
CA TYR A 305 -18.68 16.64 -2.77
C TYR A 305 -17.49 17.38 -3.41
N THR A 306 -16.26 17.17 -2.91
CA THR A 306 -15.07 17.77 -3.53
C THR A 306 -14.73 17.15 -4.88
N SER A 307 -14.88 15.83 -5.00
CA SER A 307 -14.65 15.12 -6.26
C SER A 307 -15.62 15.60 -7.33
N VAL A 308 -16.92 15.57 -7.04
CA VAL A 308 -17.98 15.95 -7.98
C VAL A 308 -17.86 17.42 -8.41
N ALA A 309 -17.55 18.32 -7.47
CA ALA A 309 -17.41 19.74 -7.79
C ALA A 309 -16.19 20.05 -8.68
N ARG A 310 -15.15 19.21 -8.62
CA ARG A 310 -13.94 19.34 -9.47
C ARG A 310 -14.07 18.73 -10.86
N ASP A 311 -15.10 17.91 -11.10
CA ASP A 311 -15.39 17.30 -12.40
C ASP A 311 -16.84 17.60 -12.84
N PRO A 312 -17.17 18.88 -13.09
CA PRO A 312 -18.52 19.30 -13.42
C PRO A 312 -18.98 18.82 -14.81
N GLU A 313 -18.04 18.43 -15.69
CA GLU A 313 -18.36 17.87 -17.00
C GLU A 313 -18.90 16.45 -16.87
N ARG A 314 -18.30 15.62 -16.00
CA ARG A 314 -18.76 14.26 -15.72
C ARG A 314 -19.99 14.23 -14.82
N PHE A 315 -20.08 15.17 -13.87
CA PHE A 315 -21.14 15.20 -12.85
C PHE A 315 -21.94 16.52 -12.85
N PRO A 316 -22.55 16.94 -13.97
CA PRO A 316 -23.20 18.24 -14.09
C PRO A 316 -24.40 18.43 -13.15
N PHE A 317 -25.20 17.39 -12.89
CA PHE A 317 -26.34 17.44 -11.99
C PHE A 317 -25.91 17.30 -10.53
N SER A 318 -25.04 16.34 -10.23
CA SER A 318 -24.55 16.14 -8.86
C SER A 318 -23.74 17.35 -8.37
N ASN A 319 -22.98 18.03 -9.23
CA ASN A 319 -22.31 19.28 -8.87
C ASN A 319 -23.31 20.39 -8.52
N ARG A 320 -24.41 20.52 -9.28
CA ARG A 320 -25.47 21.48 -8.93
C ARG A 320 -26.16 21.15 -7.63
N TYR A 321 -26.37 19.87 -7.33
CA TYR A 321 -26.86 19.45 -6.03
C TYR A 321 -25.95 19.99 -4.91
N TYR A 322 -24.64 19.77 -4.97
CA TYR A 322 -23.73 20.27 -3.94
C TYR A 322 -23.65 21.79 -3.89
N GLN A 323 -23.58 22.48 -5.03
CA GLN A 323 -23.62 23.95 -5.08
C GLN A 323 -24.90 24.48 -4.42
N GLY A 324 -26.05 23.88 -4.75
CA GLY A 324 -27.36 24.26 -4.23
C GLY A 324 -27.55 23.93 -2.75
N LEU A 325 -26.94 22.85 -2.26
CA LEU A 325 -26.97 22.50 -0.85
C LEU A 325 -26.09 23.46 -0.03
N PHE A 326 -24.85 23.69 -0.47
CA PHE A 326 -23.87 24.51 0.26
C PHE A 326 -24.25 26.00 0.29
N ASN A 327 -24.97 26.50 -0.73
CA ASN A 327 -25.49 27.86 -0.75
C ASN A 327 -26.89 28.00 -0.12
N GLY A 328 -27.48 26.92 0.40
CA GLY A 328 -28.80 26.90 1.03
C GLY A 328 -30.00 26.95 0.07
N SER A 329 -29.78 27.03 -1.24
CA SER A 329 -30.86 27.07 -2.23
C SER A 329 -31.63 25.76 -2.37
N LEU A 330 -31.22 24.67 -1.73
CA LEU A 330 -32.04 23.45 -1.63
C LEU A 330 -32.90 23.38 -0.36
N GLY A 331 -32.90 24.44 0.46
CA GLY A 331 -33.71 24.50 1.69
C GLY A 331 -33.06 23.86 2.91
N TYR A 332 -31.81 23.43 2.77
CA TYR A 332 -30.99 22.88 3.84
C TYR A 332 -29.95 23.89 4.31
N GLU A 333 -29.69 23.93 5.60
CA GLU A 333 -28.68 24.77 6.23
C GLU A 333 -27.72 23.89 7.03
N LEU A 334 -26.44 24.27 7.11
CA LEU A 334 -25.48 23.53 7.92
C LEU A 334 -25.83 23.73 9.40
N ASP A 335 -26.30 22.68 10.08
CA ASP A 335 -26.54 22.74 11.52
C ASP A 335 -25.20 22.71 12.26
N ARG A 336 -24.38 21.68 11.98
CA ARG A 336 -23.14 21.37 12.70
C ARG A 336 -22.06 20.78 11.79
N GLU A 337 -20.82 21.09 12.14
CA GLU A 337 -19.61 20.46 11.61
C GLU A 337 -18.95 19.69 12.76
N PHE A 338 -18.61 18.41 12.54
CA PHE A 338 -17.81 17.61 13.46
C PHE A 338 -16.46 17.35 12.80
N THR A 339 -15.38 17.77 13.46
CA THR A 339 -14.02 17.64 12.94
C THR A 339 -13.03 17.79 14.08
N ASN A 340 -11.90 17.09 13.98
CA ASN A 340 -10.80 17.17 14.95
C ASN A 340 -9.52 17.50 14.18
N TYR A 341 -9.18 18.78 14.08
CA TYR A 341 -7.92 19.18 13.45
C TYR A 341 -6.73 18.80 14.34
N PRO A 342 -5.58 18.43 13.76
CA PRO A 342 -4.33 18.32 14.50
C PRO A 342 -4.07 19.59 15.32
N GLU A 343 -3.96 19.44 16.64
CA GLU A 343 -3.82 20.57 17.55
C GLU A 343 -2.84 20.26 18.69
N LEU A 344 -1.95 21.21 18.99
CA LEU A 344 -1.12 21.13 20.19
C LEU A 344 -0.96 22.51 20.83
N LEU A 345 -1.13 22.58 22.15
CA LEU A 345 -1.01 23.83 22.92
C LEU A 345 -1.84 25.00 22.36
N GLY A 346 -3.05 24.72 21.84
CA GLY A 346 -3.96 25.73 21.28
C GLY A 346 -3.62 26.21 19.88
N VAL A 347 -2.64 25.60 19.20
CA VAL A 347 -2.31 25.82 17.79
C VAL A 347 -2.87 24.66 16.97
N SER A 348 -3.82 24.96 16.08
CA SER A 348 -4.49 24.00 15.21
C SER A 348 -4.04 24.13 13.76
N PHE A 349 -3.85 23.01 13.07
CA PHE A 349 -3.51 22.93 11.64
C PHE A 349 -4.74 22.52 10.84
N ARG A 350 -5.28 23.43 10.03
CA ARG A 350 -6.55 23.23 9.30
C ARG A 350 -6.33 23.02 7.82
N ASP A 351 -7.12 22.13 7.24
CA ASP A 351 -7.24 21.94 5.79
C ASP A 351 -8.48 22.63 5.22
N ASP A 352 -8.44 22.97 3.94
CA ASP A 352 -9.57 23.57 3.22
C ASP A 352 -9.92 22.86 1.91
N ALA A 353 -10.65 21.75 2.04
CA ALA A 353 -11.20 21.01 0.90
C ALA A 353 -12.35 21.73 0.18
N ILE A 354 -13.17 22.51 0.90
CA ILE A 354 -14.37 23.18 0.35
C ILE A 354 -13.98 24.29 -0.62
N SER A 355 -13.03 25.16 -0.22
CA SER A 355 -12.58 26.25 -1.08
C SER A 355 -11.84 25.72 -2.32
N ARG A 356 -11.05 24.65 -2.19
CA ARG A 356 -10.41 24.00 -3.35
C ARG A 356 -11.42 23.46 -4.36
N ALA A 357 -12.57 23.00 -3.88
CA ALA A 357 -13.66 22.51 -4.72
C ALA A 357 -14.48 23.63 -5.38
N GLY A 358 -14.23 24.90 -5.04
CA GLY A 358 -15.02 26.04 -5.55
C GLY A 358 -16.46 26.06 -5.00
N LEU A 359 -16.70 25.44 -3.86
CA LEU A 359 -17.98 25.45 -3.17
C LEU A 359 -18.04 26.63 -2.20
N GLN A 360 -19.22 27.23 -2.03
CA GLN A 360 -19.44 28.25 -1.00
C GLN A 360 -19.35 27.60 0.38
N ARG A 361 -18.54 28.16 1.29
CA ARG A 361 -18.45 27.62 2.66
C ARG A 361 -19.76 27.92 3.42
N PRO A 362 -20.52 26.91 3.85
CA PRO A 362 -21.71 27.13 4.65
C PRO A 362 -21.33 27.62 6.05
N VAL A 363 -22.16 28.47 6.64
CA VAL A 363 -22.01 28.94 8.02
C VAL A 363 -22.81 28.00 8.91
N ALA A 364 -22.15 27.35 9.88
CA ALA A 364 -22.83 26.48 10.83
C ALA A 364 -23.76 27.30 11.73
N LEU A 365 -24.99 26.83 11.91
CA LEU A 365 -25.95 27.41 12.87
C LEU A 365 -25.42 27.32 14.31
N ASN A 366 -24.66 26.25 14.61
CA ASN A 366 -24.07 25.98 15.92
C ASN A 366 -22.54 25.78 15.79
N PRO A 367 -21.74 26.87 15.76
CA PRO A 367 -20.29 26.76 15.60
C PRO A 367 -19.59 26.26 16.88
N ILE A 368 -18.57 25.41 16.72
CA ILE A 368 -17.69 24.97 17.82
C ILE A 368 -16.71 26.10 18.17
N ALA A 369 -16.27 26.17 19.43
CA ALA A 369 -15.27 27.13 19.88
C ALA A 369 -13.98 27.00 19.05
N ASN A 370 -13.47 28.14 18.55
CA ASN A 370 -12.22 28.16 17.79
C ASN A 370 -11.01 27.99 18.73
N PRO A 371 -9.97 27.26 18.30
CA PRO A 371 -8.70 27.21 19.00
C PRO A 371 -8.08 28.61 19.04
N VAL A 372 -7.17 28.82 20.00
CA VAL A 372 -6.54 30.12 20.25
C VAL A 372 -5.79 30.62 19.00
N ILE A 373 -5.15 29.71 18.26
CA ILE A 373 -4.48 29.99 16.99
C ILE A 373 -4.85 28.90 15.98
N SER A 374 -5.29 29.31 14.80
CA SER A 374 -5.62 28.43 13.68
C SER A 374 -4.75 28.76 12.48
N LEU A 375 -3.96 27.79 12.02
CA LEU A 375 -3.13 27.88 10.82
C LEU A 375 -3.83 27.15 9.68
N ASP A 376 -4.31 27.90 8.69
CA ASP A 376 -4.81 27.33 7.45
C ASP A 376 -3.62 26.93 6.56
N LEU A 377 -3.50 25.63 6.30
CA LEU A 377 -2.41 25.05 5.51
C LEU A 377 -2.84 24.75 4.06
N GLY A 378 -4.04 25.17 3.67
CA GLY A 378 -4.63 24.91 2.36
C GLY A 378 -5.17 23.49 2.25
N TYR A 379 -5.17 22.92 1.05
CA TYR A 379 -5.73 21.59 0.85
C TYR A 379 -4.79 20.47 1.33
N ALA A 380 -5.35 19.53 2.09
CA ALA A 380 -4.76 18.22 2.36
C ALA A 380 -5.37 17.16 1.43
N ASP A 381 -4.52 16.29 0.87
CA ASP A 381 -4.98 15.08 0.17
C ASP A 381 -5.99 14.33 1.04
N ASP A 382 -7.03 13.79 0.41
CA ASP A 382 -8.10 13.11 1.15
C ASP A 382 -7.57 11.92 1.98
N ASN A 383 -6.49 11.25 1.56
CA ASN A 383 -5.87 10.18 2.34
C ASN A 383 -5.14 10.65 3.60
N VAL A 384 -4.96 11.97 3.79
CA VAL A 384 -4.40 12.56 5.01
C VAL A 384 -5.50 12.79 6.06
N VAL A 385 -6.72 13.11 5.61
CA VAL A 385 -7.81 13.58 6.50
C VAL A 385 -8.95 12.57 6.62
N GLY A 386 -9.36 11.96 5.50
CA GLY A 386 -10.63 11.23 5.35
C GLY A 386 -10.80 9.99 6.23
N TYR A 387 -9.72 9.43 6.79
CA TYR A 387 -9.78 8.24 7.65
C TYR A 387 -9.64 8.55 9.14
N ASP A 388 -8.76 9.47 9.51
CA ASP A 388 -8.40 9.69 10.92
C ASP A 388 -9.22 10.82 11.56
N HIS A 389 -9.53 11.86 10.78
CA HIS A 389 -10.23 13.06 11.25
C HIS A 389 -11.07 13.68 10.12
N PRO A 390 -12.02 12.93 9.55
CA PRO A 390 -12.85 13.44 8.47
C PRO A 390 -13.69 14.63 8.94
N ARG A 391 -13.99 15.54 8.01
CA ARG A 391 -14.97 16.62 8.22
C ARG A 391 -16.37 16.08 7.97
N VAL A 392 -17.08 15.79 9.05
CA VAL A 392 -18.49 15.35 9.01
C VAL A 392 -19.38 16.58 9.03
N LEU A 393 -20.28 16.70 8.06
CA LEU A 393 -21.22 17.82 7.96
C LEU A 393 -22.65 17.32 8.13
N LEU A 394 -23.41 17.99 9.00
CA LEU A 394 -24.83 17.70 9.20
C LEU A 394 -25.66 18.91 8.78
N PHE A 395 -26.40 18.76 7.69
CA PHE A 395 -27.34 19.75 7.21
C PHE A 395 -28.75 19.42 7.68
N LYS A 396 -29.50 20.44 8.10
CA LYS A 396 -30.89 20.34 8.51
C LYS A 396 -31.81 20.95 7.46
N ASN A 397 -32.92 20.29 7.18
CA ASN A 397 -33.96 20.82 6.31
C ASN A 397 -34.72 21.94 7.05
N SER A 398 -34.44 23.20 6.71
CA SER A 398 -35.09 24.35 7.34
C SER A 398 -36.31 24.83 6.54
N ALA A 399 -36.31 24.63 5.22
CA ALA A 399 -37.34 25.19 4.32
C ALA A 399 -38.41 24.19 3.87
N HIS A 400 -38.20 22.88 4.05
CA HIS A 400 -39.11 21.79 3.68
C HIS A 400 -39.69 21.95 2.26
N LEU A 401 -38.81 22.13 1.28
CA LEU A 401 -39.21 22.35 -0.10
C LEU A 401 -39.84 21.08 -0.69
N THR A 402 -40.85 21.27 -1.54
CA THR A 402 -41.50 20.16 -2.25
C THR A 402 -40.56 19.49 -3.25
N GLU A 403 -40.73 18.18 -3.48
CA GLU A 403 -40.00 17.39 -4.50
C GLU A 403 -39.97 18.09 -5.86
N GLY A 404 -41.09 18.66 -6.31
CA GLY A 404 -41.20 19.35 -7.60
C GLY A 404 -40.24 20.54 -7.72
N LEU A 405 -40.11 21.35 -6.66
CA LEU A 405 -39.22 22.51 -6.64
C LEU A 405 -37.74 22.10 -6.60
N ILE A 406 -37.39 21.07 -5.82
CA ILE A 406 -36.04 20.50 -5.76
C ILE A 406 -35.67 19.93 -7.14
N SER A 407 -36.56 19.16 -7.75
CA SER A 407 -36.39 18.59 -9.08
C SER A 407 -36.12 19.66 -10.16
N ILE A 408 -36.84 20.78 -10.14
CA ILE A 408 -36.59 21.90 -11.09
C ILE A 408 -35.19 22.48 -10.89
N ARG A 409 -34.73 22.60 -9.64
CA ARG A 409 -33.39 23.13 -9.32
C ARG A 409 -32.26 22.17 -9.76
N LEU A 410 -32.51 20.87 -9.80
CA LEU A 410 -31.51 19.86 -10.18
C LEU A 410 -31.40 19.60 -11.69
N LYS A 411 -32.44 19.83 -12.50
CA LYS A 411 -32.51 19.32 -13.89
C LYS A 411 -32.28 20.37 -14.98
N THR A 412 -31.24 20.21 -15.81
CA THR A 412 -31.18 20.76 -17.18
C THR A 412 -30.26 19.95 -18.11
N ASN A 413 -30.84 19.40 -19.18
CA ASN A 413 -30.35 18.67 -20.38
C ASN A 413 -29.19 17.64 -20.30
N PRO A 414 -29.42 16.36 -20.70
CA PRO A 414 -28.39 15.31 -20.75
C PRO A 414 -27.90 14.92 -22.17
N GLN A 415 -26.76 14.23 -22.24
CA GLN A 415 -26.37 13.31 -23.32
C GLN A 415 -25.96 11.96 -22.68
N PRO A 416 -26.43 10.80 -23.18
CA PRO A 416 -26.06 9.50 -22.64
C PRO A 416 -24.86 8.88 -23.37
N GLN A 417 -24.02 8.13 -22.65
CA GLN A 417 -23.06 7.19 -23.24
C GLN A 417 -23.32 5.76 -22.76
N ASP A 418 -23.13 4.83 -23.69
CA ASP A 418 -23.61 3.46 -23.67
C ASP A 418 -22.61 2.48 -23.02
N GLY A 419 -23.16 1.37 -22.50
CA GLY A 419 -22.48 0.41 -21.65
C GLY A 419 -21.39 -0.42 -22.36
N ARG A 420 -20.27 -0.61 -21.66
CA ARG A 420 -19.23 -1.60 -22.03
C ARG A 420 -19.77 -3.02 -21.87
N LYS A 421 -19.50 -3.85 -22.87
CA LYS A 421 -19.63 -5.31 -22.78
C LYS A 421 -18.49 -5.87 -21.93
N VAL A 422 -18.83 -6.67 -20.91
CA VAL A 422 -17.88 -7.38 -20.05
C VAL A 422 -17.68 -8.79 -20.61
N GLY A 423 -16.42 -9.20 -20.79
CA GLY A 423 -16.02 -10.53 -21.28
C GLY A 423 -15.14 -11.26 -20.27
N LEU A 424 -15.75 -11.80 -19.20
CA LEU A 424 -15.06 -12.51 -18.10
C LEU A 424 -15.72 -13.86 -17.80
N LEU A 425 -16.10 -14.63 -18.82
CA LEU A 425 -16.68 -15.98 -18.65
C LEU A 425 -15.62 -17.06 -18.86
N LEU A 426 -15.73 -18.16 -18.11
CA LEU A 426 -14.95 -19.38 -18.32
C LEU A 426 -15.28 -19.99 -19.68
N LEU A 427 -14.31 -20.71 -20.27
CA LEU A 427 -14.61 -21.58 -21.41
C LEU A 427 -15.53 -22.72 -20.96
N HIS A 428 -16.31 -23.25 -21.91
CA HIS A 428 -17.30 -24.29 -21.62
C HIS A 428 -16.66 -25.56 -21.04
N ASP A 429 -15.50 -25.98 -21.58
CA ASP A 429 -14.80 -27.17 -21.12
C ASP A 429 -14.23 -26.99 -19.70
N ASP A 430 -13.70 -25.80 -19.40
CA ASP A 430 -13.23 -25.46 -18.04
C ASP A 430 -14.40 -25.43 -17.05
N LEU A 431 -15.55 -24.87 -17.46
CA LEU A 431 -16.75 -24.84 -16.63
C LEU A 431 -17.21 -26.25 -16.26
N MET A 432 -17.21 -27.17 -17.22
CA MET A 432 -17.54 -28.58 -16.99
C MET A 432 -16.54 -29.26 -16.05
N ALA A 433 -15.24 -29.09 -16.27
CA ALA A 433 -14.20 -29.66 -15.41
C ALA A 433 -14.27 -29.13 -13.96
N GLN A 434 -14.64 -27.85 -13.77
CA GLN A 434 -14.85 -27.26 -12.45
C GLN A 434 -16.10 -27.81 -11.75
N GLN A 435 -17.15 -28.16 -12.51
CA GLN A 435 -18.37 -28.77 -11.97
C GLN A 435 -18.17 -30.25 -11.61
N GLU A 436 -17.38 -30.98 -12.40
CA GLU A 436 -17.09 -32.41 -12.22
C GLU A 436 -15.98 -32.70 -11.21
N GLY A 437 -15.20 -31.68 -10.82
CA GLY A 437 -14.02 -31.70 -9.94
C GLY A 437 -14.16 -32.27 -8.52
N GLY A 438 -15.29 -32.90 -8.21
CA GLY A 438 -15.61 -33.45 -6.90
C GLY A 438 -16.26 -32.45 -5.94
N THR A 439 -16.59 -32.96 -4.76
CA THR A 439 -17.22 -32.22 -3.67
C THR A 439 -16.19 -31.71 -2.67
N PHE A 440 -16.57 -30.72 -1.88
CA PHE A 440 -15.71 -30.20 -0.81
C PHE A 440 -15.30 -31.28 0.20
N SER A 441 -16.19 -32.24 0.48
CA SER A 441 -15.93 -33.39 1.35
C SER A 441 -14.89 -34.37 0.80
N ASP A 442 -14.64 -34.38 -0.51
CA ASP A 442 -13.59 -35.22 -1.11
C ASP A 442 -12.18 -34.63 -0.86
N ILE A 443 -12.12 -33.34 -0.54
CA ILE A 443 -10.90 -32.58 -0.29
C ILE A 443 -10.64 -32.46 1.21
N VAL A 444 -11.68 -32.20 1.99
CA VAL A 444 -11.63 -31.90 3.43
C VAL A 444 -12.46 -32.92 4.19
N ASP A 445 -11.79 -33.73 5.00
CA ASP A 445 -12.44 -34.64 5.94
C ASP A 445 -12.59 -33.95 7.30
N ARG A 446 -13.82 -33.50 7.60
CA ARG A 446 -14.13 -32.72 8.82
C ARG A 446 -13.87 -33.49 10.10
N ASP A 447 -14.03 -34.81 10.07
CA ASP A 447 -13.88 -35.70 11.22
C ASP A 447 -12.48 -36.35 11.24
N GLY A 448 -11.58 -35.92 10.33
CA GLY A 448 -10.22 -36.41 10.26
C GLY A 448 -9.32 -35.82 11.34
N TRP A 449 -8.32 -36.59 11.78
CA TRP A 449 -7.37 -36.19 12.82
C TRP A 449 -6.63 -34.88 12.52
N THR A 450 -6.46 -34.53 11.25
CA THR A 450 -5.83 -33.27 10.85
C THR A 450 -6.69 -32.07 11.23
N ASN A 451 -8.01 -32.21 11.32
CA ASN A 451 -8.90 -31.17 11.84
C ASN A 451 -9.01 -31.19 13.38
N ASP A 452 -8.72 -32.32 14.04
CA ASP A 452 -8.62 -32.41 15.50
C ASP A 452 -7.36 -31.71 16.05
N VAL A 453 -6.22 -31.88 15.37
CA VAL A 453 -4.93 -31.27 15.73
C VAL A 453 -4.31 -30.48 14.57
N PRO A 454 -4.98 -29.42 14.08
CA PRO A 454 -4.65 -28.75 12.83
C PRO A 454 -3.31 -28.00 12.89
N VAL A 455 -2.94 -27.48 14.06
CA VAL A 455 -1.62 -26.84 14.26
C VAL A 455 -0.49 -27.83 14.02
N LEU A 456 -0.61 -29.06 14.54
CA LEU A 456 0.42 -30.09 14.39
C LEU A 456 0.47 -30.61 12.95
N ALA A 457 -0.68 -30.95 12.36
CA ALA A 457 -0.75 -31.41 10.98
C ALA A 457 -0.17 -30.38 9.99
N TRP A 458 -0.48 -29.10 10.19
CA TRP A 458 0.08 -28.00 9.40
C TRP A 458 1.60 -27.90 9.54
N LEU A 459 2.11 -27.89 10.77
CA LEU A 459 3.55 -27.83 11.04
C LEU A 459 4.30 -29.01 10.43
N LEU A 460 3.76 -30.23 10.52
CA LEU A 460 4.41 -31.41 9.94
C LEU A 460 4.57 -31.30 8.43
N VAL A 461 3.57 -30.77 7.71
CA VAL A 461 3.67 -30.60 6.25
C VAL A 461 4.66 -29.48 5.90
N VAL A 462 4.60 -28.33 6.58
CA VAL A 462 5.54 -27.22 6.37
C VAL A 462 6.97 -27.65 6.68
N GLU A 463 7.16 -28.42 7.74
CA GLU A 463 8.47 -28.92 8.16
C GLU A 463 9.02 -29.99 7.20
N LEU A 464 8.17 -30.89 6.72
CA LEU A 464 8.55 -31.87 5.70
C LEU A 464 9.04 -31.15 4.43
N ILE A 465 8.31 -30.14 3.96
CA ILE A 465 8.70 -29.35 2.78
C ILE A 465 10.04 -28.66 3.02
N TYR A 466 10.25 -28.08 4.20
CA TYR A 466 11.51 -27.47 4.60
C TYR A 466 12.68 -28.45 4.56
N LEU A 467 12.54 -29.60 5.22
CA LEU A 467 13.59 -30.63 5.27
C LEU A 467 13.93 -31.17 3.89
N VAL A 468 12.91 -31.36 3.04
CA VAL A 468 13.09 -31.79 1.64
C VAL A 468 13.83 -30.73 0.83
N ALA A 469 13.58 -29.44 1.04
CA ALA A 469 14.25 -28.35 0.31
C ALA A 469 15.65 -27.99 0.84
N LEU A 470 15.98 -28.40 2.07
CA LEU A 470 17.19 -27.98 2.78
C LEU A 470 18.51 -28.31 2.04
N PRO A 471 18.73 -29.53 1.49
CA PRO A 471 19.98 -29.82 0.79
C PRO A 471 20.17 -29.00 -0.49
N PHE A 472 19.09 -28.77 -1.24
CA PHE A 472 19.14 -27.98 -2.47
C PHE A 472 19.39 -26.49 -2.18
N THR A 473 18.77 -25.95 -1.14
CA THR A 473 19.00 -24.56 -0.72
C THR A 473 20.43 -24.32 -0.23
N MET A 474 21.01 -25.26 0.53
CA MET A 474 22.44 -25.25 0.89
C MET A 474 23.39 -25.26 -0.30
N PHE A 475 22.96 -25.85 -1.41
CA PHE A 475 23.73 -25.87 -2.64
C PHE A 475 23.63 -24.54 -3.42
N ILE A 476 22.43 -24.00 -3.62
CA ILE A 476 22.25 -22.76 -4.40
C ILE A 476 22.68 -21.50 -3.63
N PHE A 477 22.49 -21.48 -2.32
CA PHE A 477 22.87 -20.36 -1.44
C PHE A 477 24.24 -20.56 -0.79
N ARG A 478 25.08 -21.44 -1.34
CA ARG A 478 26.46 -21.68 -0.91
C ARG A 478 27.29 -20.42 -0.59
N PRO A 479 27.18 -19.32 -1.36
CA PRO A 479 27.94 -18.10 -1.09
C PRO A 479 27.49 -17.37 0.19
N LEU A 480 26.29 -17.64 0.69
CA LEU A 480 25.75 -16.99 1.89
C LEU A 480 26.26 -17.69 3.16
N PRO A 481 26.58 -16.92 4.23
CA PRO A 481 27.01 -17.47 5.53
C PRO A 481 26.09 -18.55 6.12
N ASP A 482 24.76 -18.40 5.98
CA ASP A 482 23.79 -19.40 6.47
C ASP A 482 23.52 -20.54 5.48
N ARG A 483 24.09 -20.46 4.27
CA ARG A 483 23.82 -21.34 3.12
C ARG A 483 22.32 -21.54 2.85
N GLY A 484 21.50 -20.54 3.14
CA GLY A 484 20.06 -20.63 2.92
C GLY A 484 19.34 -21.65 3.80
N ILE A 485 19.92 -22.10 4.93
CA ILE A 485 19.22 -22.93 5.93
C ILE A 485 17.86 -22.31 6.24
N ILE A 486 17.84 -21.02 6.56
CA ILE A 486 16.62 -20.35 7.02
C ILE A 486 15.66 -20.08 5.85
N LEU A 487 16.21 -19.81 4.66
CA LEU A 487 15.44 -19.59 3.44
C LEU A 487 14.83 -20.88 2.87
N ALA A 488 15.30 -22.06 3.29
CA ALA A 488 14.85 -23.34 2.76
C ALA A 488 13.34 -23.57 2.91
N ARG A 489 12.73 -23.06 3.98
CA ARG A 489 11.28 -23.20 4.21
C ARG A 489 10.49 -22.36 3.21
N ILE A 490 10.91 -21.11 3.00
CA ILE A 490 10.31 -20.21 2.01
C ILE A 490 10.48 -20.79 0.61
N PHE A 491 11.71 -21.18 0.26
CA PHE A 491 12.02 -21.77 -1.04
C PHE A 491 11.22 -23.06 -1.27
N GLY A 492 11.17 -23.96 -0.28
CA GLY A 492 10.46 -25.23 -0.39
C GLY A 492 8.97 -25.05 -0.65
N LEU A 493 8.30 -24.19 0.13
CA LEU A 493 6.88 -23.89 -0.05
C LEU A 493 6.60 -23.34 -1.46
N LEU A 494 7.41 -22.38 -1.91
CA LEU A 494 7.27 -21.78 -3.22
C LEU A 494 7.57 -22.80 -4.34
N ALA A 495 8.64 -23.57 -4.24
CA ALA A 495 9.07 -24.50 -5.28
C ALA A 495 8.11 -25.68 -5.45
N VAL A 496 7.65 -26.29 -4.34
CA VAL A 496 6.68 -27.39 -4.37
C VAL A 496 5.36 -26.91 -4.99
N SER A 497 4.83 -25.78 -4.50
CA SER A 497 3.62 -25.20 -5.08
C SER A 497 3.81 -24.79 -6.52
N TYR A 498 4.98 -24.25 -6.91
CA TYR A 498 5.25 -23.80 -8.27
C TYR A 498 5.20 -24.94 -9.27
N VAL A 499 5.83 -26.09 -8.95
CA VAL A 499 5.76 -27.27 -9.81
C VAL A 499 4.32 -27.77 -9.94
N ALA A 500 3.57 -27.86 -8.83
CA ALA A 500 2.17 -28.24 -8.88
C ALA A 500 1.37 -27.29 -9.79
N TRP A 501 1.53 -25.99 -9.57
CA TRP A 501 0.82 -24.94 -10.29
C TRP A 501 1.13 -24.88 -11.78
N ILE A 502 2.39 -25.00 -12.19
CA ILE A 502 2.74 -24.96 -13.61
C ILE A 502 2.19 -26.21 -14.32
N THR A 503 2.23 -27.39 -13.69
CA THR A 503 1.66 -28.60 -14.30
C THR A 503 0.14 -28.50 -14.47
N VAL A 504 -0.56 -27.86 -13.52
CA VAL A 504 -2.01 -27.64 -13.62
C VAL A 504 -2.33 -26.55 -14.65
N SER A 505 -1.60 -25.43 -14.63
CA SER A 505 -1.83 -24.30 -15.54
C SER A 505 -1.55 -24.65 -17.00
N LEU A 506 -0.65 -25.60 -17.26
CA LEU A 506 -0.40 -26.14 -18.59
C LEU A 506 -1.39 -27.25 -18.99
N GLY A 507 -2.33 -27.60 -18.12
CA GLY A 507 -3.33 -28.66 -18.38
C GLY A 507 -2.76 -30.08 -18.37
N TRP A 508 -1.57 -30.30 -17.79
CA TRP A 508 -0.94 -31.64 -17.73
C TRP A 508 -1.55 -32.51 -16.64
N MET A 509 -2.05 -31.89 -15.58
CA MET A 509 -2.69 -32.55 -14.44
C MET A 509 -3.81 -31.67 -13.89
N GLU A 510 -4.79 -32.28 -13.25
CA GLU A 510 -5.79 -31.56 -12.45
C GLU A 510 -5.22 -31.19 -11.08
N PHE A 511 -5.69 -30.06 -10.52
CA PHE A 511 -5.29 -29.63 -9.20
C PHE A 511 -5.81 -30.59 -8.12
N SER A 512 -4.88 -31.35 -7.57
CA SER A 512 -5.16 -32.37 -6.56
C SER A 512 -3.94 -32.54 -5.63
N ARG A 513 -4.09 -33.35 -4.58
CA ARG A 513 -2.97 -33.72 -3.69
C ARG A 513 -1.79 -34.33 -4.45
N TRP A 514 -2.04 -35.02 -5.57
CA TRP A 514 -1.01 -35.64 -6.41
C TRP A 514 -0.16 -34.61 -7.15
N ALA A 515 -0.75 -33.47 -7.57
CA ALA A 515 0.02 -32.37 -8.15
C ALA A 515 1.01 -31.79 -7.12
N VAL A 516 0.59 -31.67 -5.86
CA VAL A 516 1.48 -31.21 -4.77
C VAL A 516 2.56 -32.24 -4.46
N TYR A 517 2.23 -33.53 -4.42
CA TYR A 517 3.22 -34.60 -4.23
C TYR A 517 4.22 -34.70 -5.39
N LEU A 518 3.80 -34.43 -6.63
CA LEU A 518 4.72 -34.30 -7.76
C LEU A 518 5.71 -33.16 -7.50
N GLY A 519 5.21 -31.99 -7.06
CA GLY A 519 6.08 -30.88 -6.69
C GLY A 519 7.08 -31.23 -5.59
N LEU A 520 6.63 -31.94 -4.55
CA LEU A 520 7.49 -32.44 -3.49
C LEU A 520 8.54 -33.44 -4.02
N ALA A 521 8.15 -34.34 -4.90
CA ALA A 521 9.04 -35.33 -5.50
C ALA A 521 10.12 -34.68 -6.39
N VAL A 522 9.77 -33.65 -7.16
CA VAL A 522 10.73 -32.89 -7.97
C VAL A 522 11.75 -32.18 -7.08
N VAL A 523 11.31 -31.48 -6.02
CA VAL A 523 12.22 -30.82 -5.08
C VAL A 523 13.08 -31.85 -4.33
N ALA A 524 12.50 -32.99 -3.93
CA ALA A 524 13.25 -34.09 -3.31
C ALA A 524 14.31 -34.67 -4.26
N GLY A 525 14.01 -34.83 -5.54
CA GLY A 525 14.97 -35.27 -6.56
C GLY A 525 16.13 -34.28 -6.71
N LEU A 526 15.84 -32.98 -6.77
CA LEU A 526 16.87 -31.93 -6.83
C LEU A 526 17.74 -31.90 -5.56
N SER A 527 17.13 -31.99 -4.38
CA SER A 527 17.85 -32.10 -3.10
C SER A 527 18.66 -33.38 -2.99
N GLY A 528 18.14 -34.51 -3.47
CA GLY A 528 18.85 -35.78 -3.52
C GLY A 528 20.08 -35.70 -4.43
N ALA A 529 19.95 -35.07 -5.59
CA ALA A 529 21.08 -34.81 -6.50
C ALA A 529 22.13 -33.89 -5.86
N ALA A 530 21.70 -32.77 -5.24
CA ALA A 530 22.60 -31.86 -4.54
C ALA A 530 23.35 -32.57 -3.39
N LEU A 531 22.63 -33.38 -2.62
CA LEU A 531 23.19 -34.15 -1.51
C LEU A 531 24.16 -35.24 -1.99
N ALA A 532 23.85 -35.94 -3.09
CA ALA A 532 24.75 -36.94 -3.68
C ALA A 532 26.03 -36.30 -4.23
N LEU A 533 25.92 -35.15 -4.89
CA LEU A 533 27.06 -34.45 -5.48
C LEU A 533 27.96 -33.78 -4.43
N LYS A 534 27.37 -33.27 -3.34
CA LYS A 534 28.06 -32.45 -2.32
C LYS A 534 27.93 -33.00 -0.89
N TRP A 535 27.84 -34.33 -0.75
CA TRP A 535 27.59 -35.03 0.52
C TRP A 535 28.50 -34.58 1.66
N GLN A 536 29.82 -34.66 1.46
CA GLN A 536 30.81 -34.33 2.49
C GLN A 536 30.63 -32.89 2.98
N GLU A 537 30.53 -31.95 2.05
CA GLU A 537 30.43 -30.54 2.41
C GLU A 537 29.12 -30.17 3.10
N ILE A 538 27.98 -30.69 2.62
CA ILE A 538 26.68 -30.42 3.25
C ILE A 538 26.64 -31.01 4.65
N THR A 539 27.08 -32.26 4.81
CA THR A 539 27.04 -32.94 6.12
C THR A 539 28.03 -32.33 7.11
N GLU A 540 29.22 -31.92 6.67
CA GLU A 540 30.18 -31.19 7.51
C GLU A 540 29.65 -29.83 7.92
N PHE A 541 29.05 -29.07 6.99
CA PHE A 541 28.46 -27.77 7.30
C PHE A 541 27.36 -27.90 8.35
N VAL A 542 26.44 -28.87 8.18
CA VAL A 542 25.39 -29.13 9.17
C VAL A 542 25.99 -29.53 10.52
N LYS A 543 27.02 -30.37 10.57
CA LYS A 543 27.69 -30.74 11.83
C LYS A 543 28.33 -29.54 12.54
N VAL A 544 28.91 -28.60 11.80
CA VAL A 544 29.56 -27.40 12.36
C VAL A 544 28.52 -26.34 12.77
N ARG A 545 27.49 -26.13 11.94
CA ARG A 545 26.50 -25.06 12.09
C ARG A 545 25.12 -25.57 12.54
N TRP A 546 25.02 -26.74 13.17
CA TRP A 546 23.74 -27.30 13.64
C TRP A 546 22.99 -26.35 14.59
N ARG A 547 23.72 -25.51 15.34
CA ARG A 547 23.12 -24.47 16.19
C ARG A 547 22.38 -23.40 15.39
N LEU A 548 22.84 -23.08 14.20
CA LEU A 548 22.15 -22.13 13.30
C LEU A 548 20.85 -22.74 12.78
N LEU A 549 20.86 -24.03 12.45
CA LEU A 549 19.64 -24.78 12.11
C LEU A 549 18.66 -24.77 13.28
N LEU A 550 19.10 -25.17 14.48
CA LEU A 550 18.26 -25.17 15.67
C LEU A 550 17.73 -23.76 15.99
N LEU A 551 18.55 -22.72 15.86
CA LEU A 551 18.13 -21.35 16.08
C LEU A 551 17.05 -20.91 15.08
N GLY A 552 17.23 -21.23 13.80
CA GLY A 552 16.24 -20.96 12.75
C GLY A 552 14.90 -21.65 13.04
N GLU A 553 14.96 -22.90 13.50
CA GLU A 553 13.77 -23.68 13.89
C GLU A 553 13.06 -23.09 15.11
N VAL A 554 13.82 -22.82 16.18
CA VAL A 554 13.26 -22.24 17.40
C VAL A 554 12.66 -20.86 17.11
N LEU A 555 13.33 -20.03 16.31
CA LEU A 555 12.82 -18.72 15.92
C LEU A 555 11.52 -18.83 15.13
N PHE A 556 11.47 -19.75 14.15
CA PHE A 556 10.26 -20.02 13.38
C PHE A 556 9.10 -20.48 14.27
N LEU A 557 9.35 -21.47 15.13
CA LEU A 557 8.31 -22.05 16.00
C LEU A 557 7.81 -21.03 17.03
N ILE A 558 8.68 -20.23 17.64
CA ILE A 558 8.27 -19.18 18.58
C ILE A 558 7.41 -18.13 17.86
N ALA A 559 7.84 -17.66 16.69
CA ALA A 559 7.08 -16.68 15.90
C ALA A 559 5.72 -17.24 15.47
N PHE A 560 5.70 -18.47 14.96
CA PHE A 560 4.49 -19.15 14.50
C PHE A 560 3.52 -19.38 15.65
N LEU A 561 3.95 -20.06 16.73
CA LEU A 561 3.07 -20.37 17.86
C LEU A 561 2.63 -19.12 18.61
N GLY A 562 3.50 -18.11 18.73
CA GLY A 562 3.14 -16.81 19.31
C GLY A 562 2.01 -16.14 18.53
N PHE A 563 2.07 -16.15 17.19
CA PHE A 563 1.01 -15.58 16.37
C PHE A 563 -0.23 -16.49 16.27
N VAL A 564 -0.08 -17.81 16.36
CA VAL A 564 -1.23 -18.74 16.51
C VAL A 564 -1.99 -18.43 17.80
N LEU A 565 -1.31 -18.17 18.93
CA LEU A 565 -1.97 -17.76 20.17
C LEU A 565 -2.74 -16.44 20.01
N LEU A 566 -2.18 -15.48 19.25
CA LEU A 566 -2.88 -14.25 18.91
C LEU A 566 -4.14 -14.50 18.06
N ARG A 567 -4.04 -15.39 17.06
CA ARG A 567 -5.21 -15.80 16.25
C ARG A 567 -6.21 -16.59 17.08
N TYR A 568 -5.78 -17.43 18.01
CA TYR A 568 -6.66 -18.18 18.91
C TYR A 568 -7.50 -17.25 19.79
N ALA A 569 -6.95 -16.09 20.20
CA ALA A 569 -7.69 -15.09 20.95
C ALA A 569 -8.80 -14.39 20.12
N ASN A 570 -8.65 -14.32 18.79
CA ASN A 570 -9.67 -13.79 17.89
C ASN A 570 -9.60 -14.49 16.50
N PRO A 571 -10.15 -15.71 16.40
CA PRO A 571 -10.03 -16.53 15.19
C PRO A 571 -11.01 -16.11 14.10
N ASP A 572 -11.94 -15.20 14.40
CA ASP A 572 -13.01 -14.81 13.52
C ASP A 572 -12.48 -14.24 12.20
N LEU A 573 -13.14 -14.67 11.12
CA LEU A 573 -12.90 -14.26 9.74
C LEU A 573 -13.95 -13.23 9.28
N TRP A 574 -14.64 -12.62 10.24
CA TRP A 574 -15.58 -11.52 10.08
C TRP A 574 -15.40 -10.56 11.24
N HIS A 575 -15.45 -9.25 10.98
CA HIS A 575 -15.60 -8.27 12.05
C HIS A 575 -17.08 -7.90 12.18
N PRO A 576 -17.74 -8.15 13.32
CA PRO A 576 -19.19 -7.98 13.47
C PRO A 576 -19.72 -6.60 13.07
N PHE A 577 -18.93 -5.55 13.31
CA PHE A 577 -19.37 -4.15 13.17
C PHE A 577 -18.78 -3.40 11.98
N ARG A 578 -17.70 -3.90 11.38
CA ARG A 578 -16.96 -3.22 10.30
C ARG A 578 -16.87 -4.05 9.02
N GLY A 579 -17.28 -5.31 9.09
CA GLY A 579 -17.01 -6.29 8.04
C GLY A 579 -15.51 -6.39 7.76
N GLY A 580 -15.14 -6.30 6.49
CA GLY A 580 -13.75 -6.33 6.03
C GLY A 580 -13.55 -7.30 4.88
N GLU A 581 -12.32 -7.38 4.40
CA GLU A 581 -11.99 -8.19 3.21
C GLU A 581 -11.87 -9.69 3.53
N LYS A 582 -11.77 -10.09 4.81
CA LYS A 582 -11.58 -11.49 5.21
C LYS A 582 -12.59 -12.49 4.62
N PRO A 583 -13.90 -12.21 4.51
CA PRO A 583 -14.84 -13.10 3.82
C PRO A 583 -14.54 -13.22 2.32
N MET A 584 -14.13 -12.12 1.67
CA MET A 584 -13.71 -12.14 0.28
C MET A 584 -12.41 -12.96 0.12
N GLU A 585 -11.42 -12.77 0.99
CA GLU A 585 -10.18 -13.54 1.00
C GLU A 585 -10.45 -15.04 1.25
N LEU A 586 -11.35 -15.37 2.18
CA LEU A 586 -11.79 -16.73 2.45
C LEU A 586 -12.56 -17.33 1.27
N ALA A 587 -13.40 -16.55 0.59
CA ALA A 587 -14.10 -16.99 -0.62
C ALA A 587 -13.10 -17.32 -1.74
N TYR A 588 -12.09 -16.48 -1.94
CA TYR A 588 -11.02 -16.74 -2.91
C TYR A 588 -10.17 -17.95 -2.53
N LEU A 589 -9.79 -18.09 -1.27
CA LEU A 589 -9.08 -19.28 -0.80
C LEU A 589 -9.91 -20.55 -1.06
N ASN A 590 -11.21 -20.54 -0.73
CA ASN A 590 -12.09 -21.67 -1.00
C ASN A 590 -12.23 -21.97 -2.50
N ALA A 591 -12.34 -20.93 -3.33
CA ALA A 591 -12.42 -21.08 -4.77
C ALA A 591 -11.16 -21.77 -5.32
N VAL A 592 -9.96 -21.30 -4.93
CA VAL A 592 -8.69 -21.89 -5.33
C VAL A 592 -8.52 -23.31 -4.79
N VAL A 593 -8.86 -23.55 -3.53
CA VAL A 593 -8.82 -24.90 -2.93
C VAL A 593 -9.71 -25.85 -3.70
N ARG A 594 -10.92 -25.43 -4.10
CA ARG A 594 -11.90 -26.28 -4.78
C ARG A 594 -11.60 -26.46 -6.27
N SER A 595 -10.96 -25.50 -6.93
CA SER A 595 -10.77 -25.54 -8.37
C SER A 595 -9.99 -26.76 -8.85
N THR A 596 -10.41 -27.31 -9.99
CA THR A 596 -9.78 -28.46 -10.67
C THR A 596 -8.78 -27.99 -11.71
N THR A 597 -9.15 -26.98 -12.49
CA THR A 597 -8.33 -26.35 -13.53
C THR A 597 -7.96 -24.94 -13.10
N LEU A 598 -6.98 -24.34 -13.79
CA LEU A 598 -6.55 -22.96 -13.58
C LEU A 598 -6.74 -22.16 -14.88
N PRO A 599 -7.17 -20.89 -14.82
CA PRO A 599 -7.42 -20.09 -13.60
C PRO A 599 -8.65 -20.54 -12.79
N PRO A 600 -8.71 -20.24 -11.48
CA PRO A 600 -9.85 -20.61 -10.62
C PRO A 600 -11.16 -19.96 -11.05
N PHE A 601 -12.29 -20.54 -10.64
CA PHE A 601 -13.61 -19.92 -10.84
C PHE A 601 -13.81 -18.71 -9.91
N ASP A 602 -14.62 -17.74 -10.34
CA ASP A 602 -15.00 -16.59 -9.52
C ASP A 602 -16.14 -16.96 -8.55
N PRO A 603 -15.98 -16.80 -7.22
CA PRO A 603 -17.05 -17.11 -6.27
C PRO A 603 -18.22 -16.11 -6.28
N TRP A 604 -18.06 -14.94 -6.91
CA TRP A 604 -19.05 -13.87 -6.95
C TRP A 604 -19.67 -13.67 -8.34
N PHE A 605 -19.10 -14.29 -9.38
CA PHE A 605 -19.60 -14.19 -10.75
C PHE A 605 -19.81 -15.59 -11.35
N ALA A 606 -21.07 -16.05 -11.38
CA ALA A 606 -21.42 -17.40 -11.83
C ALA A 606 -20.95 -17.68 -13.27
N GLY A 607 -20.16 -18.74 -13.45
CA GLY A 607 -19.55 -19.09 -14.73
C GLY A 607 -18.38 -18.20 -15.13
N GLY A 608 -17.97 -17.26 -14.27
CA GLY A 608 -16.85 -16.37 -14.46
C GLY A 608 -15.52 -16.95 -13.98
N LEU A 609 -14.43 -16.42 -14.54
CA LEU A 609 -13.07 -16.69 -14.08
C LEU A 609 -12.68 -15.67 -13.00
N LEU A 610 -11.95 -16.12 -11.98
CA LEU A 610 -11.50 -15.25 -10.90
C LEU A 610 -10.55 -14.19 -11.44
N ASN A 611 -11.03 -12.95 -11.54
CA ASN A 611 -10.23 -11.82 -12.02
C ASN A 611 -9.43 -11.17 -10.87
N TYR A 612 -8.69 -11.98 -10.12
CA TYR A 612 -7.85 -11.54 -9.01
C TYR A 612 -6.57 -12.37 -8.92
N TYR A 613 -5.52 -11.78 -8.35
CA TYR A 613 -4.26 -12.51 -8.12
C TYR A 613 -4.47 -13.65 -7.12
N TYR A 614 -4.28 -14.89 -7.58
CA TYR A 614 -4.61 -16.06 -6.79
C TYR A 614 -3.40 -16.90 -6.32
N TRP A 615 -2.17 -16.56 -6.75
CA TRP A 615 -0.98 -17.38 -6.49
C TRP A 615 -0.67 -17.56 -5.00
N GLY A 616 -0.81 -16.49 -4.20
CA GLY A 616 -0.64 -16.58 -2.74
C GLY A 616 -1.63 -17.57 -2.10
N TYR A 617 -2.89 -17.56 -2.56
CA TYR A 617 -3.90 -18.53 -2.14
C TYR A 617 -3.57 -19.94 -2.62
N PHE A 618 -2.94 -20.11 -3.80
CA PHE A 618 -2.54 -21.42 -4.31
C PHE A 618 -1.47 -22.09 -3.43
N VAL A 619 -0.49 -21.32 -2.93
CA VAL A 619 0.53 -21.84 -2.00
C VAL A 619 -0.13 -22.39 -0.74
N VAL A 620 -1.06 -21.63 -0.15
CA VAL A 620 -1.86 -22.06 1.02
C VAL A 620 -2.74 -23.26 0.66
N SER A 621 -3.39 -23.23 -0.49
CA SER A 621 -4.25 -24.30 -1.00
C SER A 621 -3.48 -25.61 -1.20
N SER A 622 -2.19 -25.54 -1.55
CA SER A 622 -1.33 -26.72 -1.67
C SER A 622 -1.18 -27.45 -0.33
N VAL A 623 -0.98 -26.69 0.77
CA VAL A 623 -0.93 -27.24 2.12
C VAL A 623 -2.29 -27.80 2.54
N ILE A 624 -3.39 -27.11 2.19
CA ILE A 624 -4.76 -27.58 2.43
C ILE A 624 -5.05 -28.89 1.70
N ARG A 625 -4.68 -29.01 0.41
CA ARG A 625 -4.88 -30.23 -0.40
C ARG A 625 -4.14 -31.44 0.15
N VAL A 626 -3.01 -31.23 0.84
CA VAL A 626 -2.23 -32.31 1.49
C VAL A 626 -2.78 -32.65 2.88
N THR A 627 -3.17 -31.64 3.67
CA THR A 627 -3.60 -31.82 5.06
C THR A 627 -5.09 -32.15 5.21
N GLY A 628 -5.93 -31.73 4.27
CA GLY A 628 -7.38 -31.82 4.38
C GLY A 628 -7.99 -30.96 5.50
N ILE A 629 -7.26 -29.94 5.99
CA ILE A 629 -7.75 -29.05 7.05
C ILE A 629 -8.77 -28.07 6.46
N LEU A 630 -9.87 -27.82 7.18
CA LEU A 630 -10.89 -26.83 6.82
C LEU A 630 -10.25 -25.47 6.48
N PRO A 631 -10.61 -24.82 5.35
CA PRO A 631 -10.06 -23.53 4.95
C PRO A 631 -10.25 -22.43 5.99
N THR A 632 -11.33 -22.45 6.78
CA THR A 632 -11.53 -21.52 7.91
C THR A 632 -10.44 -21.66 8.99
N THR A 633 -10.06 -22.90 9.29
CA THR A 633 -8.96 -23.20 10.24
C THR A 633 -7.61 -22.96 9.59
N SER A 634 -7.41 -23.40 8.35
CA SER A 634 -6.16 -23.21 7.59
C SER A 634 -5.84 -21.75 7.36
N PHE A 635 -6.82 -20.89 7.11
CA PHE A 635 -6.63 -19.44 7.03
C PHE A 635 -6.01 -18.90 8.33
N ASN A 636 -6.50 -19.38 9.47
CA ASN A 636 -5.98 -19.04 10.79
C ASN A 636 -4.56 -19.58 11.07
N LEU A 637 -4.07 -20.54 10.30
CA LEU A 637 -2.69 -21.07 10.38
C LEU A 637 -1.76 -20.46 9.31
N ALA A 638 -2.30 -20.11 8.15
CA ALA A 638 -1.57 -19.47 7.06
C ALA A 638 -1.05 -18.08 7.46
N VAL A 639 -1.86 -17.28 8.15
CA VAL A 639 -1.45 -15.94 8.62
C VAL A 639 -0.25 -16.02 9.58
N PRO A 640 -0.29 -16.83 10.67
CA PRO A 640 0.89 -17.10 11.49
C PRO A 640 2.10 -17.64 10.73
N MET A 641 1.89 -18.51 9.73
CA MET A 641 2.97 -19.03 8.89
C MET A 641 3.67 -17.91 8.14
N PHE A 642 2.92 -17.03 7.46
CA PHE A 642 3.52 -15.89 6.75
C PHE A 642 4.27 -14.96 7.71
N PHE A 643 3.70 -14.66 8.88
CA PHE A 643 4.38 -13.88 9.91
C PHE A 643 5.71 -14.51 10.35
N ALA A 644 5.73 -15.81 10.63
CA ALA A 644 6.92 -16.53 11.01
C ALA A 644 7.98 -16.55 9.89
N LEU A 645 7.55 -16.78 8.64
CA LEU A 645 8.42 -16.73 7.46
C LEU A 645 9.04 -15.33 7.27
N THR A 646 8.28 -14.25 7.50
CA THR A 646 8.79 -12.87 7.45
C THR A 646 9.84 -12.62 8.52
N ILE A 647 9.61 -13.04 9.76
CA ILE A 647 10.60 -12.90 10.85
C ILE A 647 11.88 -13.66 10.52
N THR A 648 11.77 -14.92 10.11
CA THR A 648 12.95 -15.73 9.80
C THR A 648 13.66 -15.24 8.54
N GLY A 649 12.93 -14.74 7.55
CA GLY A 649 13.49 -14.14 6.34
C GLY A 649 14.26 -12.85 6.65
N ALA A 650 13.71 -11.98 7.49
CA ALA A 650 14.40 -10.77 7.95
C ALA A 650 15.66 -11.11 8.75
N TYR A 651 15.59 -12.12 9.62
CA TYR A 651 16.76 -12.61 10.35
C TYR A 651 17.84 -13.15 9.40
N SER A 652 17.48 -13.99 8.42
CA SER A 652 18.44 -14.51 7.42
C SER A 652 19.08 -13.39 6.61
N LEU A 653 18.30 -12.39 6.19
CA LEU A 653 18.82 -11.23 5.47
C LEU A 653 19.86 -10.48 6.31
N VAL A 654 19.52 -10.13 7.54
CA VAL A 654 20.44 -9.40 8.44
C VAL A 654 21.67 -10.25 8.75
N TYR A 655 21.49 -11.52 9.10
CA TYR A 655 22.59 -12.44 9.41
C TYR A 655 23.58 -12.56 8.26
N ASN A 656 23.09 -12.74 7.02
CA ASN A 656 23.94 -12.84 5.84
C ASN A 656 24.63 -11.52 5.50
N LEU A 657 24.00 -10.37 5.78
CA LEU A 657 24.63 -9.06 5.61
C LEU A 657 25.71 -8.78 6.67
N THR A 658 25.53 -9.26 7.91
CA THR A 658 26.50 -9.00 8.98
C THR A 658 27.68 -9.96 8.97
N GLU A 659 27.46 -11.22 8.62
CA GLU A 659 28.51 -12.26 8.58
C GLU A 659 29.16 -12.40 7.19
N GLY A 660 28.55 -11.80 6.16
CA GLY A 660 28.99 -11.93 4.77
C GLY A 660 29.76 -10.71 4.21
N VAL A 661 29.92 -9.64 5.00
CA VAL A 661 30.67 -8.42 4.64
C VAL A 661 32.11 -8.49 5.17
#